data_AF-A0A950WHL7-F1
#
_entry.id   AF-A0A950WHL7-F1
#
_cell.length_a   1.000
_cell.length_b   1.000
_cell.length_c   1.000
_cell.angle_alpha   90.00
_cell.angle_beta   90.00
_cell.angle_gamma   90.00
#
_symmetry.space_group_name_H-M   'P 1'
#
loop_
_entity.id
_entity.type
_entity.pdbx_description
1 polymer ?
#
loop_
_entity_poly.entity_id
_entity_poly.type
_entity_poly.pdbx_seq_one_letter_code
_entity_poly.pdbx_strand_id
1 'polypeptide(L)'
;MAQAVTAAIPLQAPTPPRMLDELSGRIGQLAPAAINQIEELSGQMHKVAPNALDDYVRDFWQRSVLFLDILRERGNQRERMLARGASSVLIYDSELVMRGDELPHPVNYSLLRVIPPEGVEIDNRKRPVFVIDPRAGQGPGIGGFKHTSEIGDAFKAGHPVYFAGFSASPAEGQRVEDVARAYTIFLNKIAELHPEALGKPFVFGNCQAGWHAMMAACMRPDVVGPMVIAGAPLSYWAGVRGKNAMRYLAGWYGGTWLDRMMSDIGNGIFDAAWLVANFDNLNPANTLWTKQYQVWSNPDQEKERYLQFERWWGDFVLLRGEEMQWMVDNLFVGNKLSTSQLVTSDGVRLDIREIKTPIVCFCSQGDNITPPQQALDWILDNYESVEEIQEHGQRIFYTIDPKVGHLAIFVGTKVAAKDHAEFINNMELIEEMPPGLYEIVITEKQGSEAQTPEFDFSIEERGLDDVRALGCNSLEDEREFAAVARVSELNNALYRTFLQPWVKMLSGPQVAHAAIDLNPLRVGYSAFSDKNPAMRGVATLADDVRNKRSPATGDNPFLTMQQQFSKAMIDALNAARDFRDDLVERTFHAAYGSPLVQAACGISQDDGPPRPRPGLLPSILAAAEAEKRRLRGRIGEGGALEAAARVLVYVGKAQRRLDKSTFDALRKLLLAHPEVSSSAFKTAVREQWAILALDEGAAIKALEQLLPEDATARRALRELIQTTAASLELKPEGQRRLKEVLRLLN
;
A
#
# COMPACT_ATOMS: atom_id res chain seq x y z
N MET A 1 55.18 2.88 25.06
CA MET A 1 54.02 2.40 24.26
C MET A 1 52.73 2.55 25.06
N ALA A 2 52.52 3.74 25.59
CA ALA A 2 51.34 4.17 26.36
C ALA A 2 51.08 5.60 25.88
N GLN A 3 50.49 5.72 24.68
CA GLN A 3 50.06 6.96 24.01
C GLN A 3 49.58 6.57 22.59
N ALA A 4 48.46 5.85 22.50
CA ALA A 4 47.74 5.63 21.23
C ALA A 4 46.28 5.18 21.44
N VAL A 5 45.70 5.40 22.62
CA VAL A 5 44.32 5.03 22.97
C VAL A 5 43.63 6.26 23.53
N THR A 6 43.40 7.27 22.71
CA THR A 6 42.54 8.43 23.04
C THR A 6 42.16 9.15 21.74
N ALA A 7 41.22 8.56 21.01
CA ALA A 7 40.35 9.28 20.11
C ALA A 7 38.98 8.59 20.11
N ALA A 8 38.40 8.40 21.29
CA ALA A 8 36.98 8.17 21.42
C ALA A 8 36.30 9.50 21.09
N ILE A 9 35.68 9.60 19.92
CA ILE A 9 34.64 10.60 19.69
C ILE A 9 33.60 10.35 20.78
N PRO A 10 33.29 11.32 21.66
CA PRO A 10 32.29 11.08 22.68
C PRO A 10 30.96 10.90 21.98
N LEU A 11 30.39 9.70 22.06
CA LEU A 11 28.96 9.45 21.87
C LEU A 11 28.24 10.32 22.90
N GLN A 12 27.95 11.57 22.54
CA GLN A 12 27.04 12.41 23.29
C GLN A 12 25.61 11.94 22.99
N ALA A 13 25.24 10.79 23.54
CA ALA A 13 23.83 10.52 23.78
C ALA A 13 23.33 11.67 24.67
N PRO A 14 22.30 12.43 24.26
CA PRO A 14 21.84 13.55 25.07
C PRO A 14 21.38 13.03 26.44
N THR A 15 21.76 13.70 27.51
CA THR A 15 21.25 13.38 28.85
C THR A 15 19.83 13.95 29.00
N PRO A 16 18.95 13.33 29.80
CA PRO A 16 17.54 13.75 29.94
C PRO A 16 17.31 15.26 30.20
N PRO A 17 18.16 15.98 30.96
CA PRO A 17 18.02 17.43 31.13
C PRO A 17 18.23 18.21 29.82
N ARG A 18 19.23 17.84 29.00
CA ARG A 18 19.50 18.49 27.71
C ARG A 18 18.37 18.25 26.70
N MET A 19 17.70 17.10 26.80
CA MET A 19 16.55 16.76 25.95
C MET A 19 15.33 17.64 26.25
N LEU A 20 15.04 17.88 27.53
CA LEU A 20 13.95 18.76 27.94
C LEU A 20 14.23 20.22 27.55
N ASP A 21 15.49 20.65 27.65
CA ASP A 21 15.91 21.99 27.21
C ASP A 21 15.76 22.17 25.69
N GLU A 22 16.10 21.15 24.88
CA GLU A 22 15.95 21.20 23.42
C GLU A 22 14.47 21.26 23.01
N LEU A 23 13.62 20.41 23.60
CA LEU A 23 12.18 20.42 23.36
C LEU A 23 11.55 21.76 23.82
N SER A 24 11.91 22.21 25.02
CA SER A 24 11.46 23.51 25.54
C SER A 24 11.94 24.67 24.67
N GLY A 25 13.14 24.58 24.09
CA GLY A 25 13.67 25.56 23.14
C GLY A 25 12.87 25.61 21.84
N ARG A 26 12.55 24.44 21.25
CA ARG A 26 11.72 24.36 20.03
C ARG A 26 10.30 24.87 20.27
N ILE A 27 9.66 24.50 21.38
CA ILE A 27 8.34 25.01 21.77
C ILE A 27 8.41 26.51 22.08
N GLY A 28 9.46 26.94 22.78
CA GLY A 28 9.71 28.35 23.12
C GLY A 28 9.95 29.26 21.91
N GLN A 29 10.33 28.71 20.75
CA GLN A 29 10.41 29.46 19.49
C GLN A 29 9.05 29.64 18.79
N LEU A 30 8.06 28.78 19.09
CA LEU A 30 6.69 28.88 18.55
C LEU A 30 5.82 29.84 19.38
N ALA A 31 6.09 29.94 20.69
CA ALA A 31 5.32 30.76 21.63
C ALA A 31 5.27 32.28 21.30
N PRO A 32 6.34 32.97 20.84
CA PRO A 32 6.33 34.40 20.62
C PRO A 32 5.39 34.81 19.47
N ALA A 33 5.26 33.99 18.42
CA ALA A 33 4.37 34.30 17.30
C ALA A 33 2.88 34.23 17.70
N ALA A 34 2.52 33.23 18.50
CA ALA A 34 1.15 33.08 19.01
C ALA A 34 0.81 34.13 20.06
N ILE A 35 1.73 34.44 20.98
CA ILE A 35 1.53 35.45 22.04
C ILE A 35 1.45 36.85 21.43
N ASN A 36 2.34 37.22 20.51
CA ASN A 36 2.31 38.55 19.88
C ASN A 36 1.02 38.78 19.07
N GLN A 37 0.50 37.75 18.39
CA GLN A 37 -0.76 37.86 17.65
C GLN A 37 -1.99 37.95 18.57
N ILE A 38 -1.97 37.24 19.71
CA ILE A 38 -3.01 37.35 20.74
C ILE A 38 -2.97 38.74 21.40
N GLU A 39 -1.79 39.32 21.62
CA GLU A 39 -1.64 40.70 22.12
C GLU A 39 -2.12 41.74 21.10
N GLU A 40 -1.81 41.57 19.81
CA GLU A 40 -2.33 42.42 18.73
C GLU A 40 -3.86 42.39 18.63
N LEU A 41 -4.47 41.20 18.76
CA LEU A 41 -5.94 41.03 18.77
C LEU A 41 -6.56 41.60 20.05
N SER A 42 -5.89 41.44 21.20
CA SER A 42 -6.31 42.03 22.48
C SER A 42 -6.33 43.56 22.40
N GLY A 43 -5.36 44.16 21.69
CA GLY A 43 -5.31 45.60 21.42
C GLY A 43 -6.42 46.10 20.46
N GLN A 44 -7.08 45.19 19.73
CA GLN A 44 -8.22 45.51 18.85
C GLN A 44 -9.58 45.30 19.52
N MET A 45 -9.62 44.83 20.78
CA MET A 45 -10.86 44.57 21.52
C MET A 45 -11.79 45.80 21.64
N HIS A 46 -11.25 47.01 21.49
CA HIS A 46 -12.01 48.26 21.58
C HIS A 46 -12.86 48.55 20.33
N LYS A 47 -12.67 47.79 19.24
CA LYS A 47 -13.42 47.88 17.96
C LYS A 47 -14.50 46.80 17.82
N VAL A 48 -14.75 46.05 18.88
CA VAL A 48 -15.58 44.83 18.85
C VAL A 48 -17.05 45.18 19.06
N ALA A 49 -17.94 44.57 18.28
CA ALA A 49 -19.38 44.73 18.47
C ALA A 49 -19.76 44.34 19.92
N PRO A 50 -20.68 45.06 20.59
CA PRO A 50 -20.96 44.88 22.02
C PRO A 50 -21.32 43.44 22.42
N ASN A 51 -21.90 42.68 21.48
CA ASN A 51 -22.40 41.31 21.71
C ASN A 51 -21.45 40.22 21.18
N ALA A 52 -20.28 40.56 20.61
CA ALA A 52 -19.43 39.57 19.94
C ALA A 52 -18.94 38.46 20.90
N LEU A 53 -18.69 38.79 22.16
CA LEU A 53 -18.34 37.79 23.18
C LEU A 53 -19.53 36.86 23.48
N ASP A 54 -20.73 37.41 23.66
CA ASP A 54 -21.94 36.64 23.94
C ASP A 54 -22.31 35.73 22.76
N ASP A 55 -22.18 36.25 21.54
CA ASP A 55 -22.39 35.50 20.30
C ASP A 55 -21.39 34.35 20.18
N TYR A 56 -20.12 34.59 20.49
CA TYR A 56 -19.08 33.55 20.52
C TYR A 56 -19.35 32.50 21.60
N VAL A 57 -19.65 32.90 22.83
CA VAL A 57 -19.91 31.98 23.96
C VAL A 57 -21.13 31.12 23.65
N ARG A 58 -22.21 31.71 23.12
CA ARG A 58 -23.40 30.97 22.69
C ARG A 58 -23.05 29.97 21.60
N ASP A 59 -22.35 30.40 20.55
CA ASP A 59 -21.91 29.51 19.47
C ASP A 59 -20.99 28.38 19.97
N PHE A 60 -20.03 28.69 20.84
CA PHE A 60 -19.12 27.71 21.46
C PHE A 60 -19.89 26.61 22.21
N TRP A 61 -20.86 27.00 23.04
CA TRP A 61 -21.70 26.05 23.77
C TRP A 61 -22.56 25.20 22.83
N GLN A 62 -23.19 25.84 21.84
CA GLN A 62 -23.98 25.13 20.83
C GLN A 62 -23.13 24.11 20.06
N ARG A 63 -21.96 24.52 19.56
CA ARG A 63 -21.00 23.64 18.88
C ARG A 63 -20.55 22.48 19.76
N SER A 64 -20.31 22.73 21.05
CA SER A 64 -19.90 21.70 22.01
C SER A 64 -20.98 20.65 22.27
N VAL A 65 -22.25 21.07 22.38
CA VAL A 65 -23.39 20.15 22.49
C VAL A 65 -23.52 19.30 21.22
N LEU A 66 -23.48 19.93 20.05
CA LEU A 66 -23.57 19.22 18.76
C LEU A 66 -22.42 18.24 18.59
N PHE A 67 -21.20 18.64 18.92
CA PHE A 67 -20.03 17.77 18.87
C PHE A 67 -20.16 16.59 19.83
N LEU A 68 -20.65 16.80 21.05
CA LEU A 68 -20.91 15.72 22.00
C LEU A 68 -21.93 14.72 21.45
N ASP A 69 -22.99 15.19 20.79
CA ASP A 69 -23.96 14.34 20.11
C ASP A 69 -23.36 13.58 18.92
N ILE A 70 -22.43 14.20 18.16
CA ILE A 70 -21.68 13.52 17.10
C ILE A 70 -20.81 12.39 17.68
N LEU A 71 -20.08 12.64 18.78
CA LEU A 71 -19.32 11.59 19.46
C LEU A 71 -20.23 10.47 19.98
N ARG A 72 -21.45 10.81 20.39
CA ARG A 72 -22.46 9.85 20.81
C ARG A 72 -22.99 8.99 19.68
N GLU A 73 -23.35 9.61 18.56
CA GLU A 73 -23.72 8.90 17.35
C GLU A 73 -22.60 7.98 16.87
N ARG A 74 -21.34 8.43 16.93
CA ARG A 74 -20.16 7.60 16.64
C ARG A 74 -20.10 6.36 17.54
N GLY A 75 -20.23 6.53 18.86
CA GLY A 75 -20.28 5.41 19.80
C GLY A 75 -21.43 4.44 19.49
N ASN A 76 -22.63 4.96 19.24
CA ASN A 76 -23.81 4.15 18.90
C ASN A 76 -23.71 3.45 17.54
N GLN A 77 -23.01 4.02 16.57
CA GLN A 77 -22.72 3.36 15.29
C GLN A 77 -21.88 2.11 15.51
N ARG A 78 -20.81 2.22 16.31
CA ARG A 78 -19.97 1.08 16.68
C ARG A 78 -20.76 0.00 17.40
N GLU A 79 -21.59 0.35 18.38
CA GLU A 79 -22.43 -0.63 19.09
C GLU A 79 -23.37 -1.40 18.14
N ARG A 80 -23.97 -0.71 17.17
CA ARG A 80 -24.79 -1.33 16.12
C ARG A 80 -23.99 -2.26 15.21
N MET A 81 -22.73 -1.93 14.92
CA MET A 81 -21.85 -2.78 14.11
C MET A 81 -21.47 -4.05 14.85
N LEU A 82 -21.05 -3.93 16.12
CA LEU A 82 -20.67 -5.07 16.96
C LEU A 82 -21.84 -6.05 17.15
N ALA A 83 -23.08 -5.54 17.24
CA ALA A 83 -24.27 -6.38 17.36
C ALA A 83 -24.57 -7.28 16.12
N ARG A 84 -23.96 -7.00 14.95
CA ARG A 84 -24.19 -7.76 13.70
C ARG A 84 -23.22 -8.94 13.50
N GLY A 85 -22.20 -9.11 14.34
CA GLY A 85 -21.27 -10.25 14.32
C GLY A 85 -20.23 -10.25 13.19
N ALA A 86 -20.61 -9.80 11.99
CA ALA A 86 -19.71 -9.49 10.89
C ALA A 86 -19.99 -8.06 10.41
N SER A 87 -19.08 -7.14 10.70
CA SER A 87 -19.13 -5.76 10.20
C SER A 87 -18.21 -5.61 9.00
N SER A 88 -18.78 -5.16 7.89
CA SER A 88 -18.03 -4.65 6.74
C SER A 88 -18.54 -3.25 6.47
N VAL A 89 -17.63 -2.37 6.05
CA VAL A 89 -17.99 -1.01 5.59
C VAL A 89 -18.20 -0.94 4.08
N LEU A 90 -18.18 -2.08 3.40
CA LEU A 90 -18.51 -2.21 1.98
C LEU A 90 -19.93 -1.67 1.73
N ILE A 91 -20.07 -0.76 0.76
CA ILE A 91 -21.37 -0.16 0.42
C ILE A 91 -22.20 -1.00 -0.56
N TYR A 92 -21.58 -2.03 -1.14
CA TYR A 92 -22.17 -2.90 -2.14
C TYR A 92 -22.76 -4.15 -1.49
N ASP A 93 -23.90 -4.60 -2.02
CA ASP A 93 -24.43 -5.91 -1.67
C ASP A 93 -23.52 -7.02 -2.19
N SER A 94 -23.52 -8.16 -1.51
CA SER A 94 -22.67 -9.29 -1.88
C SER A 94 -23.30 -10.63 -1.55
N GLU A 95 -22.90 -11.64 -2.32
CA GLU A 95 -23.30 -13.02 -2.15
C GLU A 95 -22.12 -13.84 -1.62
N LEU A 96 -22.36 -14.67 -0.61
CA LEU A 96 -21.34 -15.59 -0.10
C LEU A 96 -21.10 -16.71 -1.11
N VAL A 97 -19.85 -16.85 -1.56
CA VAL A 97 -19.43 -17.88 -2.52
C VAL A 97 -18.78 -19.05 -1.80
N MET A 98 -17.91 -18.76 -0.82
CA MET A 98 -17.16 -19.76 -0.09
C MET A 98 -16.79 -19.23 1.30
N ARG A 99 -16.94 -20.09 2.30
CA ARG A 99 -16.52 -19.78 3.67
C ARG A 99 -15.12 -20.32 3.93
N GLY A 100 -14.29 -19.50 4.56
CA GLY A 100 -12.92 -19.88 4.94
C GLY A 100 -12.86 -20.82 6.14
N ASP A 101 -13.88 -20.83 7.00
CA ASP A 101 -13.93 -21.70 8.18
C ASP A 101 -14.29 -23.15 7.86
N GLU A 102 -14.75 -23.42 6.63
CA GLU A 102 -15.00 -24.75 6.09
C GLU A 102 -13.79 -25.31 5.30
N LEU A 103 -12.70 -24.53 5.18
CA LEU A 103 -11.49 -24.97 4.49
C LEU A 103 -10.68 -25.95 5.33
N PRO A 104 -9.79 -26.76 4.72
CA PRO A 104 -8.93 -27.70 5.45
C PRO A 104 -8.09 -27.05 6.57
N HIS A 105 -7.69 -25.79 6.35
CA HIS A 105 -7.11 -24.92 7.35
C HIS A 105 -8.08 -23.75 7.57
N PRO A 106 -8.92 -23.81 8.61
CA PRO A 106 -9.95 -22.80 8.84
C PRO A 106 -9.39 -21.39 9.00
N VAL A 107 -10.00 -20.44 8.30
CA VAL A 107 -9.69 -19.00 8.43
C VAL A 107 -10.97 -18.20 8.60
N ASN A 108 -10.87 -17.05 9.27
CA ASN A 108 -12.00 -16.12 9.46
C ASN A 108 -12.37 -15.30 8.21
N TYR A 109 -11.84 -15.68 7.05
CA TYR A 109 -12.09 -15.03 5.76
C TYR A 109 -13.24 -15.72 5.01
N SER A 110 -13.84 -15.02 4.05
CA SER A 110 -14.84 -15.57 3.14
C SER A 110 -14.70 -14.93 1.77
N LEU A 111 -14.93 -15.72 0.72
CA LEU A 111 -15.02 -15.22 -0.64
C LEU A 111 -16.44 -14.73 -0.90
N LEU A 112 -16.55 -13.44 -1.21
CA LEU A 112 -17.82 -12.80 -1.55
C LEU A 112 -17.80 -12.42 -3.04
N ARG A 113 -18.91 -12.65 -3.74
CA ARG A 113 -19.18 -12.06 -5.05
C ARG A 113 -19.93 -10.76 -4.84
N VAL A 114 -19.39 -9.64 -5.32
CA VAL A 114 -20.03 -8.34 -5.15
C VAL A 114 -21.10 -8.18 -6.23
N ILE A 115 -22.30 -7.73 -5.84
CA ILE A 115 -23.42 -7.52 -6.75
C ILE A 115 -23.24 -6.16 -7.45
N PRO A 116 -23.27 -6.12 -8.80
CA PRO A 116 -23.17 -4.86 -9.52
C PRO A 116 -24.37 -3.95 -9.19
N PRO A 117 -24.17 -2.62 -9.05
CA PRO A 117 -25.27 -1.68 -8.91
C PRO A 117 -26.26 -1.75 -10.09
N GLU A 118 -27.49 -1.30 -9.86
CA GLU A 118 -28.52 -1.24 -10.90
C GLU A 118 -28.03 -0.45 -12.14
N GLY A 119 -28.24 -1.03 -13.33
CA GLY A 119 -27.82 -0.45 -14.61
C GLY A 119 -26.36 -0.70 -15.01
N VAL A 120 -25.56 -1.38 -14.19
CA VAL A 120 -24.19 -1.79 -14.56
C VAL A 120 -24.22 -3.14 -15.26
N GLU A 121 -23.77 -3.19 -16.52
CA GLU A 121 -23.60 -4.43 -17.28
C GLU A 121 -22.22 -5.04 -17.06
N ILE A 122 -22.18 -6.35 -16.78
CA ILE A 122 -20.96 -7.11 -16.56
C ILE A 122 -20.72 -8.07 -17.72
N ASP A 123 -19.52 -8.05 -18.31
CA ASP A 123 -19.07 -9.03 -19.29
C ASP A 123 -18.28 -10.13 -18.58
N ASN A 124 -18.88 -11.32 -18.42
CA ASN A 124 -18.24 -12.46 -17.74
C ASN A 124 -17.00 -13.01 -18.46
N ARG A 125 -16.73 -12.57 -19.70
CA ARG A 125 -15.48 -12.90 -20.41
C ARG A 125 -14.33 -12.00 -20.00
N LYS A 126 -14.60 -10.85 -19.37
CA LYS A 126 -13.55 -10.03 -18.78
C LYS A 126 -12.97 -10.70 -17.54
N ARG A 127 -11.71 -10.42 -17.25
CA ARG A 127 -11.03 -10.96 -16.06
C ARG A 127 -11.79 -10.57 -14.80
N PRO A 128 -12.08 -11.53 -13.91
CA PRO A 128 -12.57 -11.20 -12.58
C PRO A 128 -11.55 -10.36 -11.81
N VAL A 129 -12.02 -9.36 -11.08
CA VAL A 129 -11.22 -8.56 -10.15
C VAL A 129 -11.46 -9.05 -8.74
N PHE A 130 -10.41 -9.35 -8.00
CA PHE A 130 -10.43 -9.80 -6.62
C PHE A 130 -9.77 -8.75 -5.71
N VAL A 131 -10.57 -8.12 -4.85
CA VAL A 131 -10.11 -7.08 -3.92
C VAL A 131 -9.92 -7.65 -2.52
N ILE A 132 -8.76 -7.40 -1.94
CA ILE A 132 -8.37 -7.88 -0.62
C ILE A 132 -7.95 -6.69 0.25
N ASP A 133 -8.72 -6.45 1.31
CA ASP A 133 -8.45 -5.37 2.26
C ASP A 133 -7.50 -5.79 3.38
N PRO A 134 -6.78 -4.84 3.98
CA PRO A 134 -5.88 -5.12 5.09
C PRO A 134 -6.64 -5.52 6.35
N ARG A 135 -6.12 -6.48 7.10
CA ARG A 135 -6.54 -6.81 8.48
C ARG A 135 -5.64 -6.10 9.50
N ALA A 136 -5.35 -4.82 9.27
CA ALA A 136 -4.31 -4.05 9.94
C ALA A 136 -4.79 -3.32 11.21
N GLY A 137 -5.88 -3.78 11.82
CA GLY A 137 -6.49 -3.11 12.97
C GLY A 137 -8.00 -2.95 12.81
N GLN A 138 -8.45 -2.62 11.61
CA GLN A 138 -9.84 -2.37 11.26
C GLN A 138 -10.49 -3.56 10.52
N GLY A 139 -11.83 -3.55 10.48
CA GLY A 139 -12.64 -4.47 9.68
C GLY A 139 -12.54 -4.24 8.16
N PRO A 140 -13.07 -5.18 7.36
CA PRO A 140 -13.01 -5.15 5.90
C PRO A 140 -13.97 -4.13 5.27
N GLY A 141 -13.80 -3.88 3.97
CA GLY A 141 -14.73 -3.17 3.10
C GLY A 141 -14.24 -1.79 2.65
N ILE A 142 -13.00 -1.43 2.98
CA ILE A 142 -12.42 -0.13 2.64
C ILE A 142 -12.20 0.03 1.12
N GLY A 143 -11.85 -1.05 0.41
CA GLY A 143 -11.71 -1.09 -1.06
C GLY A 143 -13.02 -0.89 -1.83
N GLY A 144 -14.16 -0.82 -1.14
CA GLY A 144 -15.47 -0.47 -1.69
C GLY A 144 -16.29 0.45 -0.79
N PHE A 145 -15.61 1.30 -0.02
CA PHE A 145 -16.23 2.24 0.93
C PHE A 145 -16.94 3.42 0.25
N LYS A 146 -16.64 3.66 -1.03
CA LYS A 146 -17.23 4.70 -1.89
C LYS A 146 -17.45 4.14 -3.29
N HIS A 147 -18.31 4.77 -4.07
CA HIS A 147 -18.50 4.41 -5.49
C HIS A 147 -17.27 4.70 -6.37
N THR A 148 -16.42 5.65 -5.95
CA THR A 148 -15.08 5.85 -6.49
C THR A 148 -14.12 5.02 -5.65
N SER A 149 -13.83 3.80 -6.09
CA SER A 149 -13.02 2.80 -5.39
C SER A 149 -12.62 1.69 -6.35
N GLU A 150 -11.72 0.79 -5.95
CA GLU A 150 -11.28 -0.34 -6.78
C GLU A 150 -12.46 -1.19 -7.26
N ILE A 151 -13.41 -1.49 -6.38
CA ILE A 151 -14.64 -2.22 -6.71
C ILE A 151 -15.52 -1.40 -7.66
N GLY A 152 -15.70 -0.11 -7.39
CA GLY A 152 -16.51 0.77 -8.22
C GLY A 152 -15.94 0.97 -9.63
N ASP A 153 -14.62 1.09 -9.75
CA ASP A 153 -13.93 1.29 -11.03
C ASP A 153 -13.87 -0.02 -11.83
N ALA A 154 -13.76 -1.17 -11.16
CA ALA A 154 -13.90 -2.48 -11.81
C ALA A 154 -15.30 -2.68 -12.41
N PHE A 155 -16.34 -2.28 -11.68
CA PHE A 155 -17.72 -2.31 -12.18
C PHE A 155 -17.95 -1.36 -13.35
N LYS A 156 -17.43 -0.12 -13.28
CA LYS A 156 -17.49 0.82 -14.42
C LYS A 156 -16.80 0.25 -15.66
N ALA A 157 -15.72 -0.50 -15.47
CA ALA A 157 -15.03 -1.20 -16.54
C ALA A 157 -15.73 -2.52 -16.96
N GLY A 158 -16.84 -2.92 -16.33
CA GLY A 158 -17.65 -4.09 -16.69
C GLY A 158 -17.06 -5.45 -16.28
N HIS A 159 -16.19 -5.48 -15.27
CA HIS A 159 -15.57 -6.71 -14.77
C HIS A 159 -16.41 -7.38 -13.68
N PRO A 160 -16.45 -8.73 -13.61
CA PRO A 160 -16.93 -9.43 -12.42
C PRO A 160 -16.06 -9.08 -11.22
N VAL A 161 -16.66 -8.81 -10.05
CA VAL A 161 -15.91 -8.39 -8.85
C VAL A 161 -16.13 -9.35 -7.68
N TYR A 162 -15.04 -9.72 -7.04
CA TYR A 162 -14.99 -10.54 -5.84
C TYR A 162 -14.24 -9.81 -4.74
N PHE A 163 -14.57 -10.12 -3.49
CA PHE A 163 -14.03 -9.49 -2.31
C PHE A 163 -13.69 -10.51 -1.23
N ALA A 164 -12.55 -10.35 -0.57
CA ALA A 164 -12.18 -11.12 0.60
C ALA A 164 -12.74 -10.47 1.88
N GLY A 165 -13.93 -10.89 2.29
CA GLY A 165 -14.48 -10.50 3.60
C GLY A 165 -13.81 -11.24 4.74
N PHE A 166 -13.84 -10.69 5.96
CA PHE A 166 -13.44 -11.41 7.17
C PHE A 166 -14.24 -10.95 8.39
N SER A 167 -14.42 -11.84 9.36
CA SER A 167 -15.07 -11.50 10.63
C SER A 167 -14.08 -10.88 11.63
N ALA A 168 -14.59 -10.21 12.66
CA ALA A 168 -13.74 -9.51 13.63
C ALA A 168 -12.85 -10.44 14.48
N SER A 169 -13.24 -11.70 14.64
CA SER A 169 -12.48 -12.70 15.42
C SER A 169 -11.81 -13.71 14.50
N PRO A 170 -10.53 -14.05 14.72
CA PRO A 170 -9.85 -15.07 13.94
C PRO A 170 -10.41 -16.46 14.24
N ALA A 171 -10.25 -17.40 13.30
CA ALA A 171 -10.57 -18.80 13.55
C ALA A 171 -9.57 -19.40 14.57
N GLU A 172 -10.00 -20.46 15.26
CA GLU A 172 -9.11 -21.18 16.18
C GLU A 172 -7.94 -21.82 15.42
N GLY A 173 -6.72 -21.67 15.94
CA GLY A 173 -5.52 -22.21 15.31
C GLY A 173 -5.05 -21.51 14.03
N GLN A 174 -5.78 -20.49 13.55
CA GLN A 174 -5.46 -19.75 12.34
C GLN A 174 -4.05 -19.15 12.34
N ARG A 175 -3.33 -19.32 11.23
CA ARG A 175 -2.01 -18.74 10.97
C ARG A 175 -2.02 -17.84 9.74
N VAL A 176 -0.98 -17.02 9.62
CA VAL A 176 -0.74 -16.16 8.45
C VAL A 176 -0.62 -16.99 7.16
N GLU A 177 0.04 -18.15 7.24
CA GLU A 177 0.13 -19.08 6.11
C GLU A 177 -1.24 -19.58 5.66
N ASP A 178 -2.15 -19.89 6.59
CA ASP A 178 -3.49 -20.41 6.28
C ASP A 178 -4.31 -19.37 5.53
N VAL A 179 -4.18 -18.08 5.89
CA VAL A 179 -4.84 -16.97 5.19
C VAL A 179 -4.32 -16.86 3.74
N ALA A 180 -3.01 -16.90 3.54
CA ALA A 180 -2.43 -16.90 2.19
C ALA A 180 -2.88 -18.12 1.37
N ARG A 181 -2.95 -19.30 1.99
CA ARG A 181 -3.46 -20.53 1.36
C ARG A 181 -4.94 -20.42 0.99
N ALA A 182 -5.77 -19.83 1.85
CA ALA A 182 -7.17 -19.55 1.56
C ALA A 182 -7.34 -18.65 0.33
N TYR A 183 -6.48 -17.63 0.16
CA TYR A 183 -6.50 -16.79 -1.05
C TYR A 183 -6.21 -17.59 -2.33
N THR A 184 -5.30 -18.57 -2.28
CA THR A 184 -5.08 -19.46 -3.45
C THR A 184 -6.32 -20.28 -3.81
N ILE A 185 -7.05 -20.75 -2.79
CA ILE A 185 -8.29 -21.52 -2.97
C ILE A 185 -9.39 -20.60 -3.53
N PHE A 186 -9.51 -19.38 -3.01
CA PHE A 186 -10.46 -18.39 -3.49
C PHE A 186 -10.19 -18.00 -4.95
N LEU A 187 -8.93 -17.75 -5.32
CA LEU A 187 -8.53 -17.44 -6.69
C LEU A 187 -8.84 -18.60 -7.65
N ASN A 188 -8.55 -19.83 -7.24
CA ASN A 188 -8.94 -21.01 -8.01
C ASN A 188 -10.46 -21.09 -8.18
N LYS A 189 -11.23 -20.82 -7.11
CA LYS A 189 -12.68 -20.82 -7.17
C LYS A 189 -13.23 -19.75 -8.11
N ILE A 190 -12.64 -18.55 -8.09
CA ILE A 190 -13.00 -17.47 -9.00
C ILE A 190 -12.75 -17.90 -10.45
N ALA A 191 -11.61 -18.53 -10.74
CA ALA A 191 -11.29 -19.02 -12.07
C ALA A 191 -12.28 -20.11 -12.54
N GLU A 192 -12.68 -21.04 -11.67
CA GLU A 192 -13.72 -22.04 -11.96
C GLU A 192 -15.07 -21.42 -12.32
N LEU A 193 -15.43 -20.31 -11.68
CA LEU A 193 -16.68 -19.59 -11.94
C LEU A 193 -16.65 -18.77 -13.23
N HIS A 194 -15.46 -18.56 -13.81
CA HIS A 194 -15.25 -17.74 -15.00
C HIS A 194 -14.35 -18.46 -16.04
N PRO A 195 -14.79 -19.63 -16.57
CA PRO A 195 -13.95 -20.46 -17.45
C PRO A 195 -13.67 -19.80 -18.82
N GLU A 196 -14.47 -18.81 -19.22
CA GLU A 196 -14.32 -18.05 -20.47
C GLU A 196 -13.56 -16.73 -20.29
N ALA A 197 -13.05 -16.44 -19.09
CA ALA A 197 -12.33 -15.20 -18.84
C ALA A 197 -11.05 -15.10 -19.67
N LEU A 198 -10.72 -13.89 -20.13
CA LEU A 198 -9.51 -13.58 -20.92
C LEU A 198 -8.18 -13.86 -20.19
N GLY A 199 -8.23 -14.21 -18.91
CA GLY A 199 -7.13 -14.80 -18.17
C GLY A 199 -7.43 -14.91 -16.68
N LYS A 200 -6.38 -15.14 -15.89
CA LYS A 200 -6.47 -15.35 -14.43
C LYS A 200 -7.01 -14.10 -13.72
N PRO A 201 -7.62 -14.27 -12.52
CA PRO A 201 -8.17 -13.15 -11.76
C PRO A 201 -7.12 -12.07 -11.45
N PHE A 202 -7.50 -10.81 -11.67
CA PHE A 202 -6.71 -9.63 -11.33
C PHE A 202 -6.85 -9.33 -9.84
N VAL A 203 -5.75 -9.07 -9.13
CA VAL A 203 -5.77 -8.93 -7.66
C VAL A 203 -5.42 -7.52 -7.23
N PHE A 204 -6.23 -6.92 -6.35
CA PHE A 204 -5.85 -5.77 -5.54
C PHE A 204 -5.53 -6.25 -4.12
N GLY A 205 -4.28 -6.09 -3.69
CA GLY A 205 -3.83 -6.39 -2.34
C GLY A 205 -3.45 -5.11 -1.60
N ASN A 206 -4.32 -4.65 -0.70
CA ASN A 206 -4.19 -3.37 -0.03
C ASN A 206 -3.41 -3.48 1.29
N CYS A 207 -2.35 -2.68 1.44
CA CYS A 207 -1.51 -2.61 2.62
C CYS A 207 -1.08 -4.02 3.09
N GLN A 208 -1.53 -4.46 4.26
CA GLN A 208 -1.22 -5.79 4.78
C GLN A 208 -1.64 -6.95 3.84
N ALA A 209 -2.74 -6.78 3.10
CA ALA A 209 -3.18 -7.79 2.15
C ALA A 209 -2.24 -7.94 0.96
N GLY A 210 -1.45 -6.92 0.64
CA GLY A 210 -0.50 -6.94 -0.45
C GLY A 210 0.61 -7.98 -0.27
N TRP A 211 1.25 -8.01 0.90
CA TRP A 211 2.27 -9.04 1.16
C TRP A 211 1.68 -10.44 1.32
N HIS A 212 0.43 -10.59 1.78
CA HIS A 212 -0.26 -11.89 1.75
C HIS A 212 -0.59 -12.35 0.31
N ALA A 213 -0.99 -11.42 -0.57
CA ALA A 213 -1.22 -11.72 -1.98
C ALA A 213 0.09 -12.17 -2.66
N MET A 214 1.21 -11.53 -2.32
CA MET A 214 2.55 -11.97 -2.74
C MET A 214 2.86 -13.38 -2.23
N MET A 215 2.60 -13.68 -0.95
CA MET A 215 2.77 -15.04 -0.41
C MET A 215 1.93 -16.07 -1.17
N ALA A 216 0.66 -15.76 -1.45
CA ALA A 216 -0.24 -16.63 -2.22
C ALA A 216 0.28 -16.85 -3.66
N ALA A 217 0.83 -15.82 -4.29
CA ALA A 217 1.43 -15.90 -5.61
C ALA A 217 2.73 -16.71 -5.63
N CYS A 218 3.54 -16.67 -4.57
CA CYS A 218 4.69 -17.57 -4.42
C CYS A 218 4.25 -19.03 -4.25
N MET A 219 3.17 -19.28 -3.49
CA MET A 219 2.66 -20.64 -3.25
C MET A 219 2.03 -21.25 -4.51
N ARG A 220 1.25 -20.47 -5.26
CA ARG A 220 0.47 -20.91 -6.42
C ARG A 220 0.49 -19.88 -7.55
N PRO A 221 1.63 -19.68 -8.24
CA PRO A 221 1.73 -18.74 -9.37
C PRO A 221 0.82 -19.14 -10.55
N ASP A 222 0.34 -20.38 -10.56
CA ASP A 222 -0.60 -20.90 -11.56
C ASP A 222 -2.03 -20.36 -11.43
N VAL A 223 -2.45 -19.82 -10.27
CA VAL A 223 -3.83 -19.33 -10.08
C VAL A 223 -3.97 -17.81 -10.00
N VAL A 224 -2.86 -17.07 -9.85
CA VAL A 224 -2.89 -15.61 -9.69
C VAL A 224 -2.64 -14.90 -11.03
N GLY A 225 -3.50 -13.94 -11.38
CA GLY A 225 -3.31 -13.02 -12.51
C GLY A 225 -2.48 -11.80 -12.13
N PRO A 226 -2.47 -10.73 -12.94
CA PRO A 226 -1.75 -9.51 -12.59
C PRO A 226 -2.23 -8.96 -11.25
N MET A 227 -1.31 -8.38 -10.46
CA MET A 227 -1.62 -7.88 -9.13
C MET A 227 -1.18 -6.45 -8.94
N VAL A 228 -2.03 -5.65 -8.30
CA VAL A 228 -1.70 -4.34 -7.74
C VAL A 228 -1.53 -4.50 -6.25
N ILE A 229 -0.34 -4.16 -5.78
CA ILE A 229 0.06 -4.20 -4.39
C ILE A 229 0.12 -2.75 -3.91
N ALA A 230 -0.97 -2.28 -3.31
CA ALA A 230 -1.20 -0.87 -3.02
C ALA A 230 -0.82 -0.53 -1.57
N GLY A 231 0.20 0.33 -1.39
CA GLY A 231 0.68 0.74 -0.08
C GLY A 231 1.16 -0.41 0.80
N ALA A 232 1.66 -1.52 0.22
CA ALA A 232 2.12 -2.67 1.00
C ALA A 232 3.64 -2.64 1.23
N PRO A 233 4.13 -2.79 2.47
CA PRO A 233 5.55 -2.92 2.72
C PRO A 233 6.02 -4.32 2.33
N LEU A 234 7.09 -4.38 1.55
CA LEU A 234 7.74 -5.62 1.11
C LEU A 234 9.24 -5.65 1.47
N SER A 235 9.87 -4.50 1.71
CA SER A 235 11.21 -4.41 2.33
C SER A 235 11.11 -3.60 3.62
N TYR A 236 11.03 -4.30 4.74
CA TYR A 236 10.53 -3.74 5.99
C TYR A 236 11.56 -2.88 6.73
N TRP A 237 12.84 -3.09 6.44
CA TRP A 237 13.93 -2.27 6.98
C TRP A 237 14.17 -1.01 6.16
N ALA A 238 13.63 -0.90 4.94
CA ALA A 238 13.97 0.19 4.04
C ALA A 238 13.37 1.53 4.47
N GLY A 239 14.01 2.63 4.04
CA GLY A 239 13.56 3.99 4.31
C GLY A 239 14.70 5.00 4.25
N VAL A 240 14.38 6.26 4.55
CA VAL A 240 15.33 7.38 4.56
C VAL A 240 15.48 7.92 5.98
N ARG A 241 16.73 8.11 6.41
CA ARG A 241 17.05 8.72 7.70
C ARG A 241 16.41 10.10 7.84
N GLY A 242 15.90 10.44 9.01
CA GLY A 242 15.20 11.70 9.29
C GLY A 242 13.80 11.83 8.68
N LYS A 243 13.28 10.79 8.01
CA LYS A 243 11.93 10.80 7.41
C LYS A 243 11.05 9.66 7.93
N ASN A 244 11.57 8.44 7.98
CA ASN A 244 10.74 7.25 8.18
C ASN A 244 10.91 6.65 9.58
N ALA A 245 10.60 7.41 10.63
CA ALA A 245 10.90 7.02 12.02
C ALA A 245 10.22 5.71 12.48
N MET A 246 9.09 5.33 11.87
CA MET A 246 8.34 4.12 12.24
C MET A 246 9.17 2.83 12.15
N ARG A 247 10.12 2.75 11.20
CA ARG A 247 11.00 1.58 11.01
C ARG A 247 11.87 1.27 12.24
N TYR A 248 12.15 2.27 13.08
CA TYR A 248 13.04 2.14 14.24
C TYR A 248 12.30 1.67 15.51
N LEU A 249 10.96 1.62 15.50
CA LEU A 249 10.16 1.34 16.69
C LEU A 249 10.46 -0.02 17.33
N ALA A 250 10.75 -1.05 16.54
CA ALA A 250 11.16 -2.34 17.10
C ALA A 250 12.46 -2.21 17.91
N GLY A 251 13.43 -1.43 17.42
CA GLY A 251 14.65 -1.13 18.16
C GLY A 251 14.37 -0.35 19.45
N TRP A 252 13.42 0.60 19.41
CA TRP A 252 13.01 1.37 20.59
C TRP A 252 12.39 0.50 21.70
N TYR A 253 11.54 -0.46 21.32
CA TYR A 253 10.89 -1.37 22.28
C TYR A 253 11.75 -2.59 22.67
N GLY A 254 12.94 -2.74 22.08
CA GLY A 254 13.79 -3.91 22.29
C GLY A 254 13.23 -5.18 21.65
N GLY A 255 12.52 -5.05 20.53
CA GLY A 255 11.99 -6.15 19.75
C GLY A 255 10.50 -6.44 19.99
N THR A 256 10.11 -7.70 19.73
CA THR A 256 8.71 -8.14 19.60
C THR A 256 8.12 -8.76 20.87
N TRP A 257 8.86 -8.75 21.98
CA TRP A 257 8.42 -9.38 23.23
C TRP A 257 7.14 -8.75 23.81
N LEU A 258 6.90 -7.46 23.56
CA LEU A 258 5.67 -6.76 23.95
C LEU A 258 4.46 -7.30 23.18
N ASP A 259 4.59 -7.59 21.89
CA ASP A 259 3.50 -8.17 21.10
C ASP A 259 3.06 -9.51 21.69
N ARG A 260 4.04 -10.32 22.13
CA ARG A 260 3.78 -11.58 22.82
C ARG A 260 3.11 -11.38 24.16
N MET A 261 3.61 -10.45 24.96
CA MET A 261 3.05 -10.15 26.28
C MET A 261 1.60 -9.68 26.18
N MET A 262 1.29 -8.78 25.25
CA MET A 262 -0.06 -8.30 25.02
C MET A 262 -0.98 -9.43 24.53
N SER A 263 -0.47 -10.33 23.70
CA SER A 263 -1.19 -11.55 23.28
C SER A 263 -1.46 -12.49 24.45
N ASP A 264 -0.51 -12.68 25.35
CA ASP A 264 -0.66 -13.55 26.52
C ASP A 264 -1.65 -12.95 27.54
N ILE A 265 -1.65 -11.62 27.71
CA ILE A 265 -2.68 -10.89 28.48
C ILE A 265 -4.06 -11.10 27.89
N GLY A 266 -4.17 -11.09 26.56
CA GLY A 266 -5.40 -11.42 25.83
C GLY A 266 -5.68 -12.92 25.71
N ASN A 267 -5.04 -13.78 26.52
CA ASN A 267 -5.21 -15.23 26.51
C ASN A 267 -5.05 -15.86 25.11
N GLY A 268 -3.99 -15.47 24.40
CA GLY A 268 -3.67 -15.93 23.05
C GLY A 268 -4.30 -15.12 21.93
N ILE A 269 -5.05 -14.06 22.25
CA ILE A 269 -5.60 -13.09 21.31
C ILE A 269 -4.84 -11.76 21.45
N PHE A 270 -4.46 -11.18 20.33
CA PHE A 270 -3.92 -9.83 20.26
C PHE A 270 -5.02 -8.85 19.84
N ASP A 271 -5.22 -7.78 20.63
CA ASP A 271 -6.17 -6.72 20.32
C ASP A 271 -5.60 -5.78 19.26
N ALA A 272 -6.16 -5.82 18.05
CA ALA A 272 -5.64 -5.05 16.93
C ALA A 272 -5.87 -3.54 17.07
N ALA A 273 -6.62 -3.09 18.09
CA ALA A 273 -6.68 -1.68 18.46
C ALA A 273 -5.28 -1.10 18.76
N TRP A 274 -4.33 -1.90 19.25
CA TRP A 274 -2.93 -1.45 19.43
C TRP A 274 -2.23 -1.13 18.10
N LEU A 275 -2.61 -1.79 16.99
CA LEU A 275 -2.11 -1.42 15.65
C LEU A 275 -2.68 -0.08 15.22
N VAL A 276 -3.97 0.16 15.47
CA VAL A 276 -4.59 1.46 15.17
C VAL A 276 -3.94 2.57 15.99
N ALA A 277 -3.62 2.31 17.25
CA ALA A 277 -2.88 3.25 18.10
C ALA A 277 -1.50 3.61 17.52
N ASN A 278 -0.80 2.67 16.85
CA ASN A 278 0.45 2.98 16.17
C ASN A 278 0.24 3.94 15.00
N PHE A 279 -0.82 3.77 14.20
CA PHE A 279 -1.15 4.71 13.12
C PHE A 279 -1.56 6.09 13.65
N ASP A 280 -2.37 6.13 14.70
CA ASP A 280 -2.79 7.34 15.39
C ASP A 280 -1.57 8.14 15.92
N ASN A 281 -0.55 7.44 16.40
CA ASN A 281 0.69 8.03 16.92
C ASN A 281 1.65 8.56 15.84
N LEU A 282 1.46 8.22 14.55
CA LEU A 282 2.25 8.84 13.47
C LEU A 282 1.91 10.32 13.30
N ASN A 283 0.68 10.73 13.61
CA ASN A 283 0.26 12.11 13.52
C ASN A 283 -0.56 12.53 14.75
N PRO A 284 0.10 12.74 15.91
CA PRO A 284 -0.59 13.10 17.15
C PRO A 284 -1.30 14.45 17.04
N ALA A 285 -0.78 15.40 16.26
CA ALA A 285 -1.46 16.67 15.99
C ALA A 285 -2.83 16.45 15.35
N ASN A 286 -2.91 15.57 14.36
CA ASN A 286 -4.18 15.20 13.73
C ASN A 286 -5.10 14.44 14.70
N THR A 287 -4.57 13.39 15.35
CA THR A 287 -5.36 12.46 16.16
C THR A 287 -5.90 13.09 17.45
N LEU A 288 -5.05 13.83 18.17
CA LEU A 288 -5.40 14.41 19.47
C LEU A 288 -6.09 15.76 19.34
N TRP A 289 -5.92 16.48 18.22
CA TRP A 289 -6.44 17.83 18.05
C TRP A 289 -7.19 18.04 16.73
N THR A 290 -6.49 18.11 15.59
CA THR A 290 -7.04 18.63 14.32
C THR A 290 -8.35 17.97 13.92
N LYS A 291 -8.42 16.63 13.96
CA LYS A 291 -9.60 15.86 13.55
C LYS A 291 -10.82 16.21 14.41
N GLN A 292 -10.65 16.28 15.72
CA GLN A 292 -11.73 16.58 16.65
C GLN A 292 -12.11 18.07 16.60
N TYR A 293 -11.10 18.95 16.53
CA TYR A 293 -11.31 20.39 16.41
C TYR A 293 -12.05 20.76 15.13
N GLN A 294 -11.73 20.15 13.98
CA GLN A 294 -12.43 20.41 12.72
C GLN A 294 -13.94 20.18 12.85
N VAL A 295 -14.33 19.01 13.38
CA VAL A 295 -15.74 18.66 13.56
C VAL A 295 -16.40 19.53 14.63
N TRP A 296 -15.71 19.79 15.73
CA TRP A 296 -16.22 20.69 16.77
C TRP A 296 -16.37 22.14 16.28
N SER A 297 -15.48 22.60 15.39
CA SER A 297 -15.53 23.98 14.85
C SER A 297 -16.63 24.16 13.80
N ASN A 298 -17.03 23.09 13.10
CA ASN A 298 -18.05 23.12 12.08
C ASN A 298 -18.96 21.86 12.13
N PRO A 299 -19.67 21.62 13.25
CA PRO A 299 -20.41 20.38 13.45
C PRO A 299 -21.61 20.24 12.51
N ASP A 300 -22.08 21.37 11.97
CA ASP A 300 -23.21 21.45 11.06
C ASP A 300 -22.88 20.88 9.66
N GLN A 301 -21.61 20.83 9.26
CA GLN A 301 -21.18 20.33 7.93
C GLN A 301 -20.24 19.13 8.00
N GLU A 302 -19.48 18.98 9.09
CA GLU A 302 -18.46 17.95 9.21
C GLU A 302 -18.99 16.62 9.78
N LYS A 303 -20.23 16.62 10.30
CA LYS A 303 -20.84 15.46 10.96
C LYS A 303 -20.83 14.21 10.08
N GLU A 304 -21.40 14.28 8.89
CA GLU A 304 -21.58 13.12 8.02
C GLU A 304 -20.22 12.56 7.57
N ARG A 305 -19.29 13.45 7.18
CA ARG A 305 -17.93 13.07 6.78
C ARG A 305 -17.19 12.36 7.92
N TYR A 306 -17.27 12.92 9.13
CA TYR A 306 -16.61 12.36 10.30
C TYR A 306 -17.20 11.01 10.69
N LEU A 307 -18.53 10.93 10.85
CA LEU A 307 -19.21 9.70 11.22
C LEU A 307 -19.00 8.59 10.19
N GLN A 308 -19.01 8.92 8.89
CA GLN A 308 -18.71 7.97 7.84
C GLN A 308 -17.30 7.38 8.05
N PHE A 309 -16.27 8.21 8.21
CA PHE A 309 -14.90 7.74 8.43
C PHE A 309 -14.75 6.94 9.74
N GLU A 310 -15.32 7.43 10.85
CA GLU A 310 -15.24 6.78 12.16
C GLU A 310 -15.95 5.43 12.21
N ARG A 311 -16.93 5.21 11.33
CA ARG A 311 -17.58 3.91 11.17
C ARG A 311 -16.56 2.82 10.83
N TRP A 312 -15.57 3.12 10.01
CA TRP A 312 -14.47 2.21 9.71
C TRP A 312 -13.34 2.30 10.74
N TRP A 313 -12.91 3.52 11.09
CA TRP A 313 -11.77 3.72 12.02
C TRP A 313 -12.01 3.10 13.40
N GLY A 314 -13.27 3.03 13.84
CA GLY A 314 -13.66 2.46 15.13
C GLY A 314 -13.98 0.97 15.13
N ASP A 315 -13.83 0.27 14.01
CA ASP A 315 -14.17 -1.15 13.86
C ASP A 315 -12.97 -2.08 14.14
N PHE A 316 -12.56 -2.17 15.40
CA PHE A 316 -11.34 -2.90 15.76
C PHE A 316 -11.51 -4.41 15.79
N VAL A 317 -10.72 -5.11 14.98
CA VAL A 317 -10.67 -6.57 14.91
C VAL A 317 -9.69 -7.18 15.91
N LEU A 318 -9.63 -8.50 15.94
CA LEU A 318 -8.73 -9.29 16.76
C LEU A 318 -7.82 -10.14 15.87
N LEU A 319 -6.64 -10.48 16.39
CA LEU A 319 -5.67 -11.36 15.74
C LEU A 319 -5.34 -12.50 16.69
N ARG A 320 -4.93 -13.67 16.19
CA ARG A 320 -4.26 -14.65 17.05
C ARG A 320 -2.92 -14.05 17.45
N GLY A 321 -2.51 -14.27 18.69
CA GLY A 321 -1.19 -13.86 19.15
C GLY A 321 -0.06 -14.45 18.31
N GLU A 322 -0.26 -15.68 17.81
CA GLU A 322 0.67 -16.34 16.90
C GLU A 322 0.76 -15.64 15.54
N GLU A 323 -0.35 -15.14 14.99
CA GLU A 323 -0.33 -14.38 13.74
C GLU A 323 0.43 -13.06 13.91
N MET A 324 0.13 -12.31 14.97
CA MET A 324 0.82 -11.05 15.26
C MET A 324 2.32 -11.26 15.46
N GLN A 325 2.69 -12.23 16.29
CA GLN A 325 4.08 -12.57 16.53
C GLN A 325 4.79 -12.98 15.24
N TRP A 326 4.15 -13.84 14.42
CA TRP A 326 4.72 -14.29 13.16
C TRP A 326 4.96 -13.11 12.21
N MET A 327 3.99 -12.19 12.09
CA MET A 327 4.13 -11.02 11.21
C MET A 327 5.31 -10.15 11.63
N VAL A 328 5.42 -9.79 12.91
CA VAL A 328 6.50 -8.88 13.35
C VAL A 328 7.87 -9.56 13.31
N ASP A 329 7.97 -10.82 13.77
CA ASP A 329 9.25 -11.54 13.79
C ASP A 329 9.79 -11.80 12.38
N ASN A 330 8.92 -12.13 11.43
CA ASN A 330 9.35 -12.58 10.11
C ASN A 330 9.36 -11.47 9.07
N LEU A 331 8.41 -10.54 9.13
CA LEU A 331 8.30 -9.46 8.16
C LEU A 331 9.03 -8.22 8.67
N PHE A 332 8.50 -7.58 9.71
CA PHE A 332 8.94 -6.24 10.10
C PHE A 332 10.34 -6.19 10.73
N VAL A 333 10.62 -7.10 11.66
CA VAL A 333 11.93 -7.20 12.34
C VAL A 333 12.88 -8.11 11.57
N GLY A 334 12.38 -9.23 11.01
CA GLY A 334 13.22 -10.23 10.35
C GLY A 334 13.50 -9.97 8.87
N ASN A 335 12.69 -9.17 8.17
CA ASN A 335 12.79 -8.89 6.73
C ASN A 335 12.90 -10.14 5.84
N LYS A 336 12.24 -11.24 6.25
CA LYS A 336 12.44 -12.59 5.68
C LYS A 336 11.67 -12.84 4.38
N LEU A 337 10.56 -12.14 4.16
CA LEU A 337 9.81 -12.25 2.90
C LEU A 337 10.59 -11.60 1.75
N SER A 338 11.15 -10.40 1.98
CA SER A 338 11.94 -9.67 0.98
C SER A 338 13.22 -10.42 0.57
N THR A 339 13.71 -11.31 1.42
CA THR A 339 14.96 -12.07 1.23
C THR A 339 14.71 -13.57 1.00
N SER A 340 13.48 -13.96 0.66
CA SER A 340 13.10 -15.35 0.32
C SER A 340 13.49 -16.41 1.37
N GLN A 341 13.50 -16.03 2.65
CA GLN A 341 13.86 -16.90 3.77
C GLN A 341 12.66 -17.65 4.38
N LEU A 342 11.44 -17.32 3.95
CA LEU A 342 10.23 -17.97 4.44
C LEU A 342 9.97 -19.29 3.73
N VAL A 343 9.60 -20.29 4.52
CA VAL A 343 9.20 -21.62 4.04
C VAL A 343 7.89 -21.99 4.71
N THR A 344 6.92 -22.42 3.92
CA THR A 344 5.62 -22.88 4.39
C THR A 344 5.74 -24.21 5.13
N SER A 345 4.69 -24.56 5.87
CA SER A 345 4.61 -25.82 6.61
C SER A 345 4.77 -27.08 5.74
N ASP A 346 4.40 -27.01 4.46
CA ASP A 346 4.55 -28.06 3.45
C ASP A 346 5.87 -27.97 2.63
N GLY A 347 6.78 -27.07 3.01
CA GLY A 347 8.13 -27.00 2.44
C GLY A 347 8.27 -26.11 1.21
N VAL A 348 7.25 -25.34 0.84
CA VAL A 348 7.31 -24.37 -0.26
C VAL A 348 8.06 -23.13 0.21
N ARG A 349 9.18 -22.81 -0.45
CA ARG A 349 9.88 -21.54 -0.21
C ARG A 349 9.11 -20.40 -0.85
N LEU A 350 8.85 -19.34 -0.08
CA LEU A 350 8.22 -18.13 -0.58
C LEU A 350 9.27 -17.24 -1.25
N ASP A 351 9.70 -17.62 -2.45
CA ASP A 351 10.63 -16.84 -3.27
C ASP A 351 9.84 -15.96 -4.25
N ILE A 352 9.92 -14.64 -4.05
CA ILE A 352 9.18 -13.65 -4.86
C ILE A 352 9.61 -13.69 -6.33
N ARG A 353 10.82 -14.16 -6.63
CA ARG A 353 11.35 -14.27 -8.00
C ARG A 353 10.73 -15.42 -8.79
N GLU A 354 9.98 -16.30 -8.11
CA GLU A 354 9.19 -17.36 -8.74
C GLU A 354 7.79 -16.89 -9.18
N ILE A 355 7.35 -15.71 -8.73
CA ILE A 355 6.14 -15.09 -9.25
C ILE A 355 6.40 -14.75 -10.73
N LYS A 356 5.52 -15.21 -11.62
CA LYS A 356 5.65 -14.92 -13.07
C LYS A 356 4.63 -13.93 -13.56
N THR A 357 3.57 -13.65 -12.81
CA THR A 357 2.53 -12.68 -13.18
C THR A 357 3.01 -11.25 -12.93
N PRO A 358 2.54 -10.24 -13.70
CA PRO A 358 2.91 -8.85 -13.44
C PRO A 358 2.58 -8.40 -12.03
N ILE A 359 3.52 -7.67 -11.43
CA ILE A 359 3.38 -7.07 -10.10
C ILE A 359 3.43 -5.55 -10.27
N VAL A 360 2.38 -4.85 -9.87
CA VAL A 360 2.28 -3.39 -9.87
C VAL A 360 2.34 -2.88 -8.44
N CYS A 361 3.44 -2.23 -8.06
CA CYS A 361 3.60 -1.60 -6.75
C CYS A 361 3.03 -0.17 -6.80
N PHE A 362 1.93 0.11 -6.09
CA PHE A 362 1.39 1.46 -5.99
C PHE A 362 1.79 2.07 -4.65
N CYS A 363 2.64 3.10 -4.67
CA CYS A 363 3.13 3.76 -3.47
C CYS A 363 3.06 5.30 -3.61
N SER A 364 3.37 6.02 -2.52
CA SER A 364 3.37 7.48 -2.55
C SER A 364 4.49 8.09 -1.71
N GLN A 365 5.02 9.23 -2.17
CA GLN A 365 5.93 10.09 -1.39
C GLN A 365 5.26 10.69 -0.14
N GLY A 366 3.93 10.79 -0.11
CA GLY A 366 3.16 11.25 1.05
C GLY A 366 2.86 10.14 2.07
N ASP A 367 3.25 8.89 1.78
CA ASP A 367 3.04 7.76 2.66
C ASP A 367 4.16 7.64 3.71
N ASN A 368 3.81 7.87 4.98
CA ASN A 368 4.71 7.70 6.13
C ASN A 368 4.62 6.32 6.80
N ILE A 369 3.72 5.46 6.32
CA ILE A 369 3.57 4.08 6.77
C ILE A 369 4.38 3.16 5.87
N THR A 370 4.13 3.24 4.56
CA THR A 370 4.84 2.46 3.51
C THR A 370 5.42 3.41 2.47
N PRO A 371 6.52 4.10 2.78
CA PRO A 371 7.17 4.99 1.83
C PRO A 371 7.71 4.18 0.63
N PRO A 372 8.08 4.83 -0.50
CA PRO A 372 8.49 4.13 -1.72
C PRO A 372 9.61 3.10 -1.50
N GLN A 373 10.56 3.36 -0.59
CA GLN A 373 11.64 2.43 -0.27
C GLN A 373 11.09 1.14 0.33
N GLN A 374 10.11 1.21 1.25
CA GLN A 374 9.51 0.00 1.81
C GLN A 374 8.66 -0.78 0.80
N ALA A 375 8.05 -0.08 -0.17
CA ALA A 375 7.27 -0.70 -1.23
C ALA A 375 8.14 -1.33 -2.33
N LEU A 376 9.34 -0.80 -2.59
CA LEU A 376 10.13 -1.11 -3.79
C LEU A 376 11.50 -1.75 -3.52
N ASP A 377 12.13 -1.55 -2.36
CA ASP A 377 13.49 -2.06 -2.12
C ASP A 377 13.57 -3.59 -2.08
N TRP A 378 12.43 -4.30 -2.05
CA TRP A 378 12.43 -5.76 -2.26
C TRP A 378 12.98 -6.12 -3.64
N ILE A 379 12.87 -5.24 -4.63
CA ILE A 379 13.50 -5.39 -5.94
C ILE A 379 15.02 -5.39 -5.78
N LEU A 380 15.56 -4.48 -4.97
CA LEU A 380 17.00 -4.40 -4.67
C LEU A 380 17.49 -5.53 -3.76
N ASP A 381 16.61 -6.09 -2.93
CA ASP A 381 16.89 -7.25 -2.09
C ASP A 381 17.00 -8.55 -2.91
N ASN A 382 16.34 -8.61 -4.07
CA ASN A 382 16.22 -9.84 -4.87
C ASN A 382 16.98 -9.84 -6.20
N TYR A 383 17.30 -8.69 -6.79
CA TYR A 383 17.90 -8.60 -8.12
C TYR A 383 19.13 -7.69 -8.13
N GLU A 384 20.18 -8.12 -8.81
CA GLU A 384 21.40 -7.32 -9.00
C GLU A 384 21.35 -6.44 -10.27
N SER A 385 20.54 -6.84 -11.24
CA SER A 385 20.35 -6.11 -12.49
C SER A 385 18.97 -6.35 -13.12
N VAL A 386 18.61 -5.53 -14.12
CA VAL A 386 17.36 -5.71 -14.87
C VAL A 386 17.41 -6.98 -15.71
N GLU A 387 18.59 -7.40 -16.14
CA GLU A 387 18.79 -8.67 -16.85
C GLU A 387 18.40 -9.87 -15.97
N GLU A 388 18.65 -9.83 -14.66
CA GLU A 388 18.21 -10.89 -13.75
C GLU A 388 16.68 -10.95 -13.64
N ILE A 389 16.01 -9.79 -13.57
CA ILE A 389 14.53 -9.71 -13.63
C ILE A 389 14.02 -10.37 -14.92
N GLN A 390 14.69 -10.10 -16.04
CA GLN A 390 14.36 -10.66 -17.34
C GLN A 390 14.60 -12.17 -17.41
N GLU A 391 15.70 -12.66 -16.85
CA GLU A 391 16.03 -14.10 -16.81
C GLU A 391 15.04 -14.89 -15.94
N HIS A 392 14.51 -14.26 -14.89
CA HIS A 392 13.42 -14.81 -14.11
C HIS A 392 12.05 -14.70 -14.81
N GLY A 393 11.95 -14.02 -15.96
CA GLY A 393 10.72 -13.81 -16.70
C GLY A 393 9.72 -12.90 -15.96
N GLN A 394 10.19 -12.10 -15.00
CA GLN A 394 9.37 -11.29 -14.13
C GLN A 394 9.07 -9.91 -14.75
N ARG A 395 7.88 -9.40 -14.48
CA ARG A 395 7.38 -8.10 -14.95
C ARG A 395 7.01 -7.25 -13.74
N ILE A 396 7.84 -6.26 -13.44
CA ILE A 396 7.67 -5.41 -12.27
C ILE A 396 7.33 -4.00 -12.74
N PHE A 397 6.22 -3.49 -12.22
CA PHE A 397 5.77 -2.12 -12.43
C PHE A 397 5.72 -1.42 -11.09
N TYR A 398 5.95 -0.12 -11.09
CA TYR A 398 5.61 0.73 -9.97
C TYR A 398 4.96 2.03 -10.43
N THR A 399 4.15 2.62 -9.57
CA THR A 399 3.73 4.02 -9.70
C THR A 399 3.93 4.72 -8.37
N ILE A 400 4.33 5.99 -8.43
CA ILE A 400 4.61 6.82 -7.26
C ILE A 400 3.75 8.07 -7.33
N ASP A 401 2.75 8.17 -6.46
CA ASP A 401 2.02 9.42 -6.32
C ASP A 401 2.85 10.43 -5.47
N PRO A 402 2.94 11.71 -5.87
CA PRO A 402 3.79 12.68 -5.19
C PRO A 402 3.26 13.21 -3.84
N LYS A 403 1.98 13.00 -3.50
CA LYS A 403 1.31 13.76 -2.42
C LYS A 403 0.39 12.97 -1.52
N VAL A 404 -0.22 11.88 -1.98
CA VAL A 404 -1.28 11.22 -1.20
C VAL A 404 -0.71 10.49 0.03
N GLY A 405 -1.45 10.53 1.14
CA GLY A 405 -1.12 9.72 2.32
C GLY A 405 -1.51 8.26 2.13
N HIS A 406 -1.01 7.38 3.00
CA HIS A 406 -1.23 5.92 2.96
C HIS A 406 -2.66 5.48 2.60
N LEU A 407 -3.65 5.93 3.38
CA LEU A 407 -5.06 5.54 3.13
C LEU A 407 -5.55 6.04 1.78
N ALA A 408 -5.10 7.21 1.34
CA ALA A 408 -5.59 7.78 0.09
C ALA A 408 -5.14 6.97 -1.13
N ILE A 409 -4.12 6.10 -1.01
CA ILE A 409 -3.65 5.16 -2.05
C ILE A 409 -4.75 4.16 -2.41
N PHE A 410 -5.47 3.58 -1.45
CA PHE A 410 -6.49 2.55 -1.73
C PHE A 410 -7.92 2.99 -1.38
N VAL A 411 -8.09 4.04 -0.56
CA VAL A 411 -9.41 4.59 -0.18
C VAL A 411 -9.82 5.71 -1.13
N GLY A 412 -10.12 5.37 -2.38
CA GLY A 412 -11.09 6.08 -3.23
C GLY A 412 -11.08 7.61 -3.25
N THR A 413 -9.93 8.26 -3.04
CA THR A 413 -9.80 9.71 -3.20
C THR A 413 -9.83 10.04 -4.68
N LYS A 414 -10.16 11.29 -5.05
CA LYS A 414 -10.16 11.71 -6.47
C LYS A 414 -8.83 11.38 -7.19
N VAL A 415 -7.72 11.30 -6.43
CA VAL A 415 -6.39 11.04 -6.96
C VAL A 415 -6.09 9.55 -7.10
N ALA A 416 -6.42 8.68 -6.14
CA ALA A 416 -6.18 7.23 -6.33
C ALA A 416 -7.21 6.57 -7.24
N ALA A 417 -8.44 7.09 -7.30
CA ALA A 417 -9.49 6.55 -8.17
C ALA A 417 -9.07 6.57 -9.65
N LYS A 418 -8.32 7.59 -10.10
CA LYS A 418 -7.79 7.61 -11.48
C LYS A 418 -6.76 6.49 -11.71
N ASP A 419 -5.88 6.23 -10.74
CA ASP A 419 -4.80 5.26 -10.91
C ASP A 419 -5.37 3.84 -10.91
N HIS A 420 -6.32 3.53 -10.01
CA HIS A 420 -7.06 2.27 -10.03
C HIS A 420 -7.80 2.05 -11.35
N ALA A 421 -8.50 3.07 -11.83
CA ALA A 421 -9.21 2.98 -13.11
C ALA A 421 -8.24 2.70 -14.27
N GLU A 422 -7.08 3.35 -14.32
CA GLU A 422 -6.09 3.08 -15.37
C GLU A 422 -5.42 1.72 -15.21
N PHE A 423 -5.15 1.21 -14.00
CA PHE A 423 -4.67 -0.17 -13.83
C PHE A 423 -5.67 -1.19 -14.36
N ILE A 424 -6.96 -0.99 -14.06
CA ILE A 424 -8.04 -1.87 -14.51
C ILE A 424 -8.20 -1.77 -16.04
N ASN A 425 -8.29 -0.57 -16.57
CA ASN A 425 -8.50 -0.33 -18.01
C ASN A 425 -7.32 -0.81 -18.87
N ASN A 426 -6.11 -0.83 -18.31
CA ASN A 426 -4.88 -1.22 -19.02
C ASN A 426 -4.28 -2.55 -18.51
N MET A 427 -5.03 -3.38 -17.76
CA MET A 427 -4.51 -4.62 -17.19
C MET A 427 -3.95 -5.60 -18.24
N GLU A 428 -4.54 -5.63 -19.44
CA GLU A 428 -4.07 -6.48 -20.53
C GLU A 428 -2.73 -5.99 -21.09
N LEU A 429 -2.56 -4.67 -21.23
CA LEU A 429 -1.28 -4.07 -21.60
C LEU A 429 -0.20 -4.42 -20.57
N ILE A 430 -0.48 -4.23 -19.28
CA ILE A 430 0.44 -4.56 -18.18
C ILE A 430 0.87 -6.04 -18.27
N GLU A 431 -0.06 -6.94 -18.61
CA GLU A 431 0.28 -8.35 -18.78
C GLU A 431 1.06 -8.65 -20.06
N GLU A 432 0.83 -7.91 -21.14
CA GLU A 432 1.48 -8.11 -22.43
C GLU A 432 2.91 -7.59 -22.48
N MET A 433 3.29 -6.70 -21.55
CA MET A 433 4.65 -6.20 -21.44
C MET A 433 5.67 -7.34 -21.24
N PRO A 434 6.85 -7.22 -21.85
CA PRO A 434 7.94 -8.17 -21.63
C PRO A 434 8.48 -8.09 -20.19
N PRO A 435 9.23 -9.12 -19.76
CA PRO A 435 9.98 -9.08 -18.51
C PRO A 435 10.89 -7.85 -18.40
N GLY A 436 10.95 -7.27 -17.22
CA GLY A 436 11.69 -6.04 -16.95
C GLY A 436 11.13 -5.24 -15.79
N LEU A 437 11.69 -4.04 -15.60
CA LEU A 437 11.30 -3.06 -14.59
C LEU A 437 10.75 -1.80 -15.27
N TYR A 438 9.59 -1.37 -14.83
CA TYR A 438 8.84 -0.28 -15.45
C TYR A 438 8.24 0.68 -14.42
N GLU A 439 8.11 1.94 -14.80
CA GLU A 439 7.27 2.92 -14.10
C GLU A 439 6.01 3.19 -14.93
N ILE A 440 4.85 3.07 -14.29
CA ILE A 440 3.59 3.55 -14.84
C ILE A 440 3.48 5.03 -14.49
N VAL A 441 3.39 5.90 -15.49
CA VAL A 441 3.26 7.35 -15.32
C VAL A 441 1.89 7.77 -15.81
N ILE A 442 1.08 8.34 -14.91
CA ILE A 442 -0.29 8.80 -15.16
C ILE A 442 -0.36 10.32 -14.98
N THR A 443 -0.54 11.05 -16.08
CA THR A 443 -0.60 12.52 -16.11
C THR A 443 -1.96 13.00 -16.60
N GLU A 444 -2.45 14.12 -16.07
CA GLU A 444 -3.69 14.74 -16.55
C GLU A 444 -3.46 15.43 -17.91
N LYS A 445 -4.34 15.19 -18.88
CA LYS A 445 -4.26 15.85 -20.19
C LYS A 445 -4.56 17.35 -20.03
N GLN A 446 -3.63 18.18 -20.51
CA GLN A 446 -3.87 19.62 -20.59
C GLN A 446 -4.86 19.93 -21.72
N GLY A 447 -5.90 20.75 -21.44
CA GLY A 447 -6.81 21.28 -22.46
C GLY A 447 -8.08 20.46 -22.74
N SER A 448 -8.39 19.44 -21.93
CA SER A 448 -9.68 18.74 -21.98
C SER A 448 -10.81 19.66 -21.49
N GLU A 449 -11.65 20.18 -22.38
CA GLU A 449 -12.93 20.85 -22.03
C GLU A 449 -14.02 19.84 -21.58
N ALA A 450 -13.71 18.55 -21.50
CA ALA A 450 -14.65 17.54 -21.04
C ALA A 450 -14.97 17.70 -19.53
N GLN A 451 -16.23 17.45 -19.15
CA GLN A 451 -16.67 17.43 -17.75
C GLN A 451 -15.96 16.35 -16.91
N THR A 452 -15.29 15.38 -17.55
CA THR A 452 -14.49 14.34 -16.91
C THR A 452 -13.04 14.49 -17.36
N PRO A 453 -12.05 14.63 -16.44
CA PRO A 453 -10.65 14.77 -16.81
C PRO A 453 -10.15 13.52 -17.53
N GLU A 454 -9.51 13.69 -18.68
CA GLU A 454 -8.79 12.63 -19.38
C GLU A 454 -7.35 12.52 -18.88
N PHE A 455 -6.85 11.30 -18.76
CA PHE A 455 -5.48 11.03 -18.33
C PHE A 455 -4.66 10.35 -19.42
N ASP A 456 -3.40 10.72 -19.51
CA ASP A 456 -2.38 10.03 -20.28
C ASP A 456 -1.78 8.92 -19.42
N PHE A 457 -1.91 7.69 -19.91
CA PHE A 457 -1.26 6.51 -19.35
C PHE A 457 -0.03 6.17 -20.18
N SER A 458 1.10 6.01 -19.52
CA SER A 458 2.35 5.60 -20.17
C SER A 458 3.14 4.64 -19.29
N ILE A 459 3.84 3.71 -19.94
CA ILE A 459 4.75 2.76 -19.27
C ILE A 459 6.17 3.09 -19.72
N GLU A 460 7.04 3.43 -18.78
CA GLU A 460 8.43 3.79 -19.04
C GLU A 460 9.39 2.73 -18.50
N GLU A 461 10.43 2.40 -19.27
CA GLU A 461 11.50 1.50 -18.80
C GLU A 461 12.34 2.16 -17.69
N ARG A 462 12.71 1.36 -16.69
CA ARG A 462 13.51 1.78 -15.53
C ARG A 462 14.63 0.78 -15.22
N GLY A 463 15.65 1.28 -14.55
CA GLY A 463 16.76 0.51 -14.00
C GLY A 463 16.72 0.44 -12.48
N LEU A 464 17.57 -0.40 -11.90
CA LEU A 464 17.69 -0.47 -10.43
C LEU A 464 18.22 0.84 -9.82
N ASP A 465 18.95 1.65 -10.58
CA ASP A 465 19.40 2.98 -10.14
C ASP A 465 18.25 3.95 -9.95
N ASP A 466 17.15 3.82 -10.70
CA ASP A 466 15.95 4.64 -10.52
C ASP A 466 15.29 4.32 -9.17
N VAL A 467 15.30 3.05 -8.75
CA VAL A 467 14.81 2.63 -7.41
C VAL A 467 15.76 3.13 -6.33
N ARG A 468 17.08 2.97 -6.50
CA ARG A 468 18.08 3.49 -5.54
C ARG A 468 18.01 5.01 -5.37
N ALA A 469 17.65 5.75 -6.42
CA ALA A 469 17.51 7.20 -6.39
C ALA A 469 16.38 7.68 -5.48
N LEU A 470 15.42 6.81 -5.14
CA LEU A 470 14.39 7.10 -4.13
C LEU A 470 14.99 7.14 -2.72
N GLY A 471 16.19 6.59 -2.50
CA GLY A 471 16.87 6.44 -1.22
C GLY A 471 16.96 4.97 -0.82
N CYS A 472 18.07 4.56 -0.21
CA CYS A 472 18.30 3.19 0.22
C CYS A 472 19.07 3.15 1.53
N ASN A 473 19.00 2.01 2.22
CA ASN A 473 19.83 1.76 3.39
C ASN A 473 21.30 1.63 3.01
N SER A 474 22.17 2.20 3.83
CA SER A 474 23.59 1.88 3.80
C SER A 474 23.84 0.49 4.42
N LEU A 475 24.99 -0.11 4.14
CA LEU A 475 25.41 -1.35 4.81
C LEU A 475 25.52 -1.18 6.33
N GLU A 476 25.84 0.03 6.81
CA GLU A 476 25.83 0.33 8.24
C GLU A 476 24.41 0.20 8.79
N ASP A 477 23.42 0.84 8.16
CA ASP A 477 22.01 0.72 8.57
C ASP A 477 21.59 -0.76 8.62
N GLU A 478 21.90 -1.54 7.58
CA GLU A 478 21.54 -2.95 7.53
C GLU A 478 22.09 -3.77 8.70
N ARG A 479 23.32 -3.46 9.16
CA ARG A 479 23.93 -4.13 10.32
C ARG A 479 23.23 -3.77 11.62
N GLU A 480 22.78 -2.52 11.74
CA GLU A 480 21.98 -2.09 12.90
C GLU A 480 20.63 -2.81 12.95
N PHE A 481 19.92 -2.90 11.83
CA PHE A 481 18.65 -3.66 11.77
C PHE A 481 18.86 -5.16 12.03
N ALA A 482 19.95 -5.74 11.54
CA ALA A 482 20.31 -7.12 11.86
C ALA A 482 20.59 -7.31 13.36
N ALA A 483 21.24 -6.36 14.01
CA ALA A 483 21.43 -6.38 15.47
C ALA A 483 20.08 -6.29 16.21
N VAL A 484 19.16 -5.44 15.77
CA VAL A 484 17.80 -5.36 16.34
C VAL A 484 17.08 -6.70 16.23
N ALA A 485 17.18 -7.39 15.09
CA ALA A 485 16.57 -8.70 14.92
C ALA A 485 17.09 -9.72 15.95
N ARG A 486 18.41 -9.73 16.21
CA ARG A 486 19.02 -10.61 17.23
C ARG A 486 18.64 -10.22 18.66
N VAL A 487 18.62 -8.93 18.98
CA VAL A 487 18.16 -8.43 20.28
C VAL A 487 16.69 -8.80 20.51
N SER A 488 15.86 -8.69 19.47
CA SER A 488 14.46 -9.09 19.52
C SER A 488 14.29 -10.57 19.82
N GLU A 489 15.04 -11.44 19.13
CA GLU A 489 15.05 -12.89 19.41
C GLU A 489 15.42 -13.18 20.87
N LEU A 490 16.47 -12.52 21.38
CA LEU A 490 16.92 -12.66 22.77
C LEU A 490 15.86 -12.21 23.78
N ASN A 491 15.33 -10.99 23.64
CA ASN A 491 14.35 -10.44 24.58
C ASN A 491 13.04 -11.24 24.57
N ASN A 492 12.61 -11.73 23.41
CA ASN A 492 11.46 -12.62 23.31
C ASN A 492 11.73 -13.96 24.03
N ALA A 493 12.93 -14.52 23.89
CA ALA A 493 13.32 -15.74 24.61
C ALA A 493 13.36 -15.53 26.13
N LEU A 494 13.88 -14.40 26.61
CA LEU A 494 13.89 -14.02 28.02
C LEU A 494 12.46 -13.88 28.57
N TYR A 495 11.60 -13.14 27.87
CA TYR A 495 10.19 -13.01 28.24
C TYR A 495 9.51 -14.38 28.36
N ARG A 496 9.64 -15.23 27.34
CA ARG A 496 9.03 -16.57 27.31
C ARG A 496 9.50 -17.46 28.46
N THR A 497 10.77 -17.37 28.81
CA THR A 497 11.37 -18.24 29.83
C THR A 497 10.99 -17.79 31.24
N PHE A 498 11.04 -16.48 31.50
CA PHE A 498 10.99 -15.96 32.87
C PHE A 498 9.67 -15.28 33.24
N LEU A 499 8.96 -14.67 32.29
CA LEU A 499 7.79 -13.84 32.58
C LEU A 499 6.48 -14.43 32.05
N GLN A 500 6.49 -15.03 30.86
CA GLN A 500 5.29 -15.58 30.21
C GLN A 500 4.50 -16.57 31.08
N PRO A 501 5.11 -17.50 31.86
CA PRO A 501 4.34 -18.39 32.72
C PRO A 501 3.49 -17.63 33.75
N TRP A 502 4.04 -16.57 34.34
CA TRP A 502 3.33 -15.73 35.31
C TRP A 502 2.23 -14.92 34.65
N VAL A 503 2.51 -14.32 33.48
CA VAL A 503 1.51 -13.56 32.73
C VAL A 503 0.34 -14.45 32.35
N LYS A 504 0.58 -15.63 31.77
CA LYS A 504 -0.47 -16.60 31.41
C LYS A 504 -1.27 -17.09 32.62
N MET A 505 -0.60 -17.33 33.76
CA MET A 505 -1.29 -17.71 35.00
C MET A 505 -2.28 -16.64 35.46
N LEU A 506 -1.95 -15.36 35.30
CA LEU A 506 -2.82 -14.23 35.68
C LEU A 506 -3.86 -13.88 34.62
N SER A 507 -3.66 -14.29 33.37
CA SER A 507 -4.45 -13.86 32.20
C SER A 507 -5.58 -14.84 31.87
N GLY A 508 -6.46 -15.10 32.85
CA GLY A 508 -7.67 -15.89 32.62
C GLY A 508 -8.67 -15.20 31.68
N PRO A 509 -9.73 -15.90 31.22
CA PRO A 509 -10.69 -15.35 30.24
C PRO A 509 -11.32 -14.00 30.65
N GLN A 510 -11.58 -13.78 31.94
CA GLN A 510 -12.13 -12.52 32.44
C GLN A 510 -11.15 -11.36 32.30
N VAL A 511 -9.86 -11.59 32.58
CA VAL A 511 -8.80 -10.59 32.44
C VAL A 511 -8.57 -10.26 30.97
N ALA A 512 -8.56 -11.28 30.11
CA ALA A 512 -8.42 -11.10 28.66
C ALA A 512 -9.56 -10.25 28.08
N HIS A 513 -10.82 -10.57 28.40
CA HIS A 513 -11.96 -9.76 27.96
C HIS A 513 -11.88 -8.32 28.50
N ALA A 514 -11.55 -8.15 29.79
CA ALA A 514 -11.39 -6.82 30.37
C ALA A 514 -10.25 -6.03 29.71
N ALA A 515 -9.12 -6.65 29.39
CA ALA A 515 -7.99 -5.99 28.73
C ALA A 515 -8.36 -5.48 27.33
N ILE A 516 -9.14 -6.25 26.58
CA ILE A 516 -9.67 -5.84 25.27
C ILE A 516 -10.68 -4.71 25.45
N ASP A 517 -11.72 -4.89 26.28
CA ASP A 517 -12.81 -3.94 26.43
C ASP A 517 -12.37 -2.59 27.03
N LEU A 518 -11.37 -2.61 27.92
CA LEU A 518 -10.80 -1.43 28.56
C LEU A 518 -9.67 -0.78 27.75
N ASN A 519 -9.37 -1.28 26.54
CA ASN A 519 -8.43 -0.62 25.64
C ASN A 519 -8.85 0.86 25.47
N PRO A 520 -7.93 1.83 25.65
CA PRO A 520 -8.26 3.26 25.61
C PRO A 520 -8.99 3.69 24.34
N LEU A 521 -8.65 3.10 23.19
CA LEU A 521 -9.35 3.39 21.95
C LEU A 521 -10.79 2.90 21.98
N ARG A 522 -11.08 1.70 22.50
CA ARG A 522 -12.46 1.18 22.64
C ARG A 522 -13.27 2.02 23.62
N VAL A 523 -12.67 2.36 24.76
CA VAL A 523 -13.27 3.23 25.77
C VAL A 523 -13.64 4.59 25.17
N GLY A 524 -12.81 5.13 24.28
CA GLY A 524 -13.10 6.38 23.56
C GLY A 524 -14.37 6.36 22.70
N TYR A 525 -14.87 5.18 22.30
CA TYR A 525 -16.18 5.06 21.63
C TYR A 525 -17.29 4.77 22.63
N SER A 526 -17.09 3.80 23.52
CA SER A 526 -18.14 3.35 24.44
C SER A 526 -18.51 4.42 25.48
N ALA A 527 -17.54 5.23 25.93
CA ALA A 527 -17.75 6.33 26.87
C ALA A 527 -18.72 7.38 26.34
N PHE A 528 -18.85 7.54 25.03
CA PHE A 528 -19.78 8.48 24.42
C PHE A 528 -21.07 7.83 23.92
N SER A 529 -21.26 6.51 24.03
CA SER A 529 -22.48 5.84 23.55
C SER A 529 -23.69 6.01 24.49
N ASP A 530 -24.89 5.67 24.01
CA ASP A 530 -26.13 5.64 24.80
C ASP A 530 -26.11 4.58 25.92
N LYS A 531 -25.13 3.66 25.88
CA LYS A 531 -24.88 2.73 27.01
C LYS A 531 -24.33 3.46 28.22
N ASN A 532 -23.67 4.62 28.05
CA ASN A 532 -23.24 5.46 29.17
C ASN A 532 -24.43 6.30 29.66
N PRO A 533 -24.89 6.15 30.92
CA PRO A 533 -25.97 6.96 31.47
C PRO A 533 -25.72 8.47 31.42
N ALA A 534 -24.46 8.92 31.41
CA ALA A 534 -24.09 10.32 31.28
C ALA A 534 -24.48 10.93 29.92
N MET A 535 -24.71 10.09 28.89
CA MET A 535 -25.12 10.55 27.54
C MET A 535 -26.65 10.67 27.40
N ARG A 536 -27.43 10.30 28.42
CA ARG A 536 -28.89 10.44 28.40
C ARG A 536 -29.27 11.92 28.26
N GLY A 537 -30.14 12.22 27.31
CA GLY A 537 -30.61 13.57 27.03
C GLY A 537 -29.72 14.41 26.13
N VAL A 538 -28.50 13.95 25.78
CA VAL A 538 -27.62 14.65 24.83
C VAL A 538 -28.28 14.83 23.47
N ALA A 539 -28.95 13.79 22.96
CA ALA A 539 -29.68 13.86 21.69
C ALA A 539 -30.78 14.95 21.72
N THR A 540 -31.59 14.98 22.79
CA THR A 540 -32.65 15.97 22.97
C THR A 540 -32.08 17.39 23.07
N LEU A 541 -31.01 17.56 23.85
CA LEU A 541 -30.33 18.86 23.97
C LEU A 541 -29.73 19.30 22.63
N ALA A 542 -29.17 18.37 21.85
CA ALA A 542 -28.65 18.66 20.53
C ALA A 542 -29.76 19.08 19.56
N ASP A 543 -30.93 18.45 19.60
CA ASP A 543 -32.09 18.85 18.80
C ASP A 543 -32.59 20.25 19.18
N ASP A 544 -32.65 20.57 20.48
CA ASP A 544 -32.97 21.92 20.96
C ASP A 544 -31.96 22.95 20.48
N VAL A 545 -30.67 22.61 20.47
CA VAL A 545 -29.59 23.46 19.96
C VAL A 545 -29.69 23.65 18.45
N ARG A 546 -29.98 22.59 17.67
CA ARG A 546 -30.19 22.68 16.20
C ARG A 546 -31.34 23.63 15.88
N ASN A 547 -32.45 23.52 16.61
CA ASN A 547 -33.63 24.37 16.42
C ASN A 547 -33.37 25.85 16.78
N LYS A 548 -32.39 26.12 17.64
CA LYS A 548 -32.02 27.47 18.11
C LYS A 548 -30.61 27.89 17.65
N ARG A 549 -30.09 27.25 16.60
CA ARG A 549 -28.71 27.45 16.16
C ARG A 549 -28.47 28.92 15.80
N SER A 550 -27.46 29.53 16.43
CA SER A 550 -27.08 30.92 16.23
C SER A 550 -25.54 31.00 16.16
N PRO A 551 -24.95 30.74 14.99
CA PRO A 551 -23.51 30.80 14.80
C PRO A 551 -22.98 32.24 14.95
N ALA A 552 -21.78 32.39 15.50
CA ALA A 552 -21.08 33.67 15.50
C ALA A 552 -20.67 34.06 14.07
N THR A 553 -20.64 35.36 13.78
CA THR A 553 -20.25 35.88 12.46
C THR A 553 -18.77 35.59 12.18
N GLY A 554 -18.40 35.38 10.92
CA GLY A 554 -17.04 35.01 10.53
C GLY A 554 -15.96 36.06 10.84
N ASP A 555 -16.36 37.31 11.07
CA ASP A 555 -15.51 38.43 11.49
C ASP A 555 -15.40 38.58 13.03
N ASN A 556 -15.99 37.66 13.80
CA ASN A 556 -15.92 37.69 15.25
C ASN A 556 -14.47 37.46 15.74
N PRO A 557 -13.88 38.41 16.50
CA PRO A 557 -12.48 38.35 16.92
C PRO A 557 -12.16 37.15 17.82
N PHE A 558 -13.12 36.66 18.61
CA PHE A 558 -12.93 35.49 19.47
C PHE A 558 -12.82 34.19 18.65
N LEU A 559 -13.48 34.11 17.49
CA LEU A 559 -13.27 33.00 16.56
C LEU A 559 -11.85 33.03 15.97
N THR A 560 -11.33 34.21 15.63
CA THR A 560 -9.95 34.37 15.16
C THR A 560 -8.94 33.94 16.23
N MET A 561 -9.12 34.37 17.48
CA MET A 561 -8.29 33.93 18.61
C MET A 561 -8.35 32.41 18.82
N GLN A 562 -9.54 31.81 18.72
CA GLN A 562 -9.73 30.36 18.81
C GLN A 562 -8.97 29.61 17.69
N GLN A 563 -9.03 30.10 16.45
CA GLN A 563 -8.31 29.51 15.32
C GLN A 563 -6.79 29.59 15.50
N GLN A 564 -6.28 30.71 16.00
CA GLN A 564 -4.86 30.86 16.33
C GLN A 564 -4.42 29.93 17.45
N PHE A 565 -5.22 29.80 18.51
CA PHE A 565 -4.96 28.83 19.57
C PHE A 565 -4.91 27.40 19.03
N SER A 566 -5.87 27.02 18.19
CA SER A 566 -5.86 25.71 17.54
C SER A 566 -4.61 25.51 16.68
N LYS A 567 -4.17 26.53 15.95
CA LYS A 567 -2.94 26.46 15.15
C LYS A 567 -1.72 26.25 16.06
N ALA A 568 -1.61 27.00 17.15
CA ALA A 568 -0.52 26.84 18.12
C ALA A 568 -0.49 25.44 18.74
N MET A 569 -1.65 24.84 19.05
CA MET A 569 -1.74 23.46 19.52
C MET A 569 -1.26 22.45 18.47
N ILE A 570 -1.66 22.63 17.21
CA ILE A 570 -1.20 21.79 16.08
C ILE A 570 0.32 21.89 15.92
N ASP A 571 0.86 23.11 15.94
CA ASP A 571 2.30 23.36 15.79
C ASP A 571 3.09 22.76 16.96
N ALA A 572 2.60 22.88 18.21
CA ALA A 572 3.21 22.27 19.38
C ALA A 572 3.21 20.74 19.33
N LEU A 573 2.10 20.13 18.91
CA LEU A 573 1.99 18.67 18.77
C LEU A 573 2.86 18.14 17.62
N ASN A 574 2.98 18.87 16.51
CA ASN A 574 3.90 18.55 15.43
C ASN A 574 5.36 18.65 15.92
N ALA A 575 5.73 19.70 16.64
CA ALA A 575 7.07 19.84 17.19
C ALA A 575 7.43 18.71 18.17
N ALA A 576 6.47 18.29 19.01
CA ALA A 576 6.63 17.15 19.91
C ALA A 576 6.80 15.83 19.15
N ARG A 577 6.03 15.61 18.07
CA ARG A 577 6.20 14.46 17.16
C ARG A 577 7.61 14.46 16.57
N ASP A 578 8.02 15.56 15.96
CA ASP A 578 9.31 15.65 15.25
C ASP A 578 10.49 15.45 16.22
N PHE A 579 10.37 15.94 17.46
CA PHE A 579 11.35 15.67 18.51
C PHE A 579 11.38 14.21 18.94
N ARG A 580 10.21 13.58 19.14
CA ARG A 580 10.12 12.15 19.47
C ARG A 580 10.76 11.30 18.37
N ASP A 581 10.44 11.59 17.12
CA ASP A 581 10.89 10.81 15.96
C ASP A 581 12.43 10.91 15.80
N ASP A 582 12.99 12.11 15.94
CA ASP A 582 14.45 12.36 15.98
C ASP A 582 15.13 11.64 17.17
N LEU A 583 14.50 11.64 18.35
CA LEU A 583 15.00 10.93 19.52
C LEU A 583 15.02 9.41 19.31
N VAL A 584 13.95 8.84 18.76
CA VAL A 584 13.84 7.41 18.47
C VAL A 584 14.95 6.99 17.49
N GLU A 585 15.14 7.74 16.41
CA GLU A 585 16.17 7.46 15.41
C GLU A 585 17.58 7.59 15.96
N ARG A 586 17.90 8.66 16.70
CA ARG A 586 19.22 8.83 17.32
C ARG A 586 19.54 7.72 18.31
N THR A 587 18.56 7.33 19.12
CA THR A 587 18.72 6.25 20.09
C THR A 587 18.93 4.92 19.39
N PHE A 588 18.22 4.68 18.29
CA PHE A 588 18.41 3.50 17.46
C PHE A 588 19.86 3.39 16.96
N HIS A 589 20.36 4.43 16.27
CA HIS A 589 21.73 4.42 15.75
C HIS A 589 22.78 4.34 16.88
N ALA A 590 22.57 5.04 18.00
CA ALA A 590 23.50 4.97 19.13
C ALA A 590 23.56 3.58 19.78
N ALA A 591 22.42 2.89 19.90
CA ALA A 591 22.34 1.57 20.50
C ALA A 591 22.81 0.48 19.54
N TYR A 592 22.27 0.44 18.33
CA TYR A 592 22.47 -0.67 17.38
C TYR A 592 23.63 -0.44 16.41
N GLY A 593 24.10 0.80 16.25
CA GLY A 593 25.36 1.15 15.59
C GLY A 593 26.59 0.90 16.48
N SER A 594 26.40 0.61 17.77
CA SER A 594 27.48 0.28 18.71
C SER A 594 28.19 -1.02 18.29
N PRO A 595 29.52 -0.99 18.07
CA PRO A 595 30.29 -2.20 17.74
C PRO A 595 30.18 -3.29 18.80
N LEU A 596 30.02 -2.91 20.08
CA LEU A 596 29.85 -3.85 21.18
C LEU A 596 28.51 -4.59 21.08
N VAL A 597 27.43 -3.88 20.76
CA VAL A 597 26.09 -4.48 20.61
C VAL A 597 26.06 -5.38 19.38
N GLN A 598 26.60 -4.91 18.26
CA GLN A 598 26.72 -5.71 17.04
C GLN A 598 27.54 -6.98 17.29
N ALA A 599 28.72 -6.88 17.91
CA ALA A 599 29.55 -8.04 18.23
C ALA A 599 28.86 -9.02 19.20
N ALA A 600 28.16 -8.52 20.23
CA ALA A 600 27.37 -9.35 21.14
C ALA A 600 26.22 -10.08 20.44
N CYS A 601 25.70 -9.51 19.34
CA CYS A 601 24.68 -10.11 18.48
C CYS A 601 25.27 -10.99 17.37
N GLY A 602 26.59 -11.15 17.29
CA GLY A 602 27.25 -11.91 16.23
C GLY A 602 27.22 -11.22 14.86
N ILE A 603 27.13 -9.89 14.83
CA ILE A 603 27.20 -9.07 13.61
C ILE A 603 28.61 -8.48 13.52
N SER A 604 29.39 -8.89 12.52
CA SER A 604 30.73 -8.36 12.25
C SER A 604 30.72 -7.28 11.16
N GLN A 605 31.71 -6.40 11.22
CA GLN A 605 32.00 -5.42 10.15
C GLN A 605 32.75 -6.06 8.97
N ASP A 606 33.44 -7.17 9.23
CA ASP A 606 34.21 -7.92 8.21
C ASP A 606 33.36 -8.99 7.50
N ASP A 607 32.19 -9.32 8.05
CA ASP A 607 31.23 -10.19 7.37
C ASP A 607 30.59 -9.44 6.18
N GLY A 608 30.15 -10.22 5.19
CA GLY A 608 29.36 -9.71 4.07
C GLY A 608 28.04 -9.03 4.52
N PRO A 609 27.25 -8.50 3.57
CA PRO A 609 25.98 -7.84 3.89
C PRO A 609 25.10 -8.74 4.77
N PRO A 610 24.52 -8.21 5.86
CA PRO A 610 23.76 -9.03 6.80
C PRO A 610 22.41 -9.47 6.22
N ARG A 611 21.93 -8.78 5.17
CA ARG A 611 20.79 -9.23 4.37
C ARG A 611 21.26 -10.28 3.35
N PRO A 612 20.86 -11.56 3.50
CA PRO A 612 21.22 -12.56 2.51
C PRO A 612 20.45 -12.29 1.23
N ARG A 613 21.15 -12.26 0.11
CA ARG A 613 20.50 -12.30 -1.20
C ARG A 613 20.18 -13.73 -1.58
N PRO A 614 18.97 -14.01 -2.08
CA PRO A 614 18.68 -15.31 -2.64
C PRO A 614 19.59 -15.59 -3.84
N GLY A 615 20.39 -16.66 -3.80
CA GLY A 615 21.24 -17.01 -4.94
C GLY A 615 20.42 -17.38 -6.19
N LEU A 616 20.99 -17.19 -7.39
CA LEU A 616 20.45 -17.75 -8.62
C LEU A 616 20.63 -19.27 -8.63
N LEU A 617 19.53 -20.00 -8.74
CA LEU A 617 19.59 -21.45 -8.87
C LEU A 617 20.11 -21.84 -10.27
N PRO A 618 21.00 -22.83 -10.39
CA PRO A 618 21.46 -23.32 -11.70
C PRO A 618 20.32 -23.76 -12.63
N SER A 619 19.21 -24.23 -12.07
CA SER A 619 18.00 -24.58 -12.83
C SER A 619 17.35 -23.38 -13.51
N ILE A 620 17.35 -22.20 -12.87
CA ILE A 620 16.79 -20.97 -13.43
C ILE A 620 17.67 -20.49 -14.58
N LEU A 621 18.99 -20.45 -14.37
CA LEU A 621 19.96 -20.13 -15.42
C LEU A 621 19.83 -21.09 -16.62
N ALA A 622 19.70 -22.39 -16.35
CA ALA A 622 19.54 -23.40 -17.41
C ALA A 622 18.22 -23.22 -18.17
N ALA A 623 17.11 -22.89 -17.48
CA ALA A 623 15.83 -22.60 -18.10
C ALA A 623 15.87 -21.32 -18.94
N ALA A 624 16.48 -20.25 -18.42
CA ALA A 624 16.70 -19.00 -19.15
C ALA A 624 17.56 -19.23 -20.41
N GLU A 625 18.65 -20.01 -20.32
CA GLU A 625 19.49 -20.32 -21.48
C GLU A 625 18.78 -21.25 -22.49
N ALA A 626 17.95 -22.18 -22.01
CA ALA A 626 17.09 -22.99 -22.88
C ALA A 626 16.08 -22.10 -23.62
N GLU A 627 15.48 -21.13 -22.95
CA GLU A 627 14.55 -20.18 -23.55
C GLU A 627 15.26 -19.24 -24.54
N LYS A 628 16.44 -18.72 -24.21
CA LYS A 628 17.27 -17.94 -25.15
C LYS A 628 17.60 -18.76 -26.41
N ARG A 629 17.94 -20.05 -26.27
CA ARG A 629 18.15 -20.94 -27.43
C ARG A 629 16.88 -21.17 -28.25
N ARG A 630 15.75 -21.37 -27.58
CA ARG A 630 14.44 -21.51 -28.24
C ARG A 630 14.12 -20.26 -29.06
N LEU A 631 14.21 -19.07 -28.45
CA LEU A 631 13.93 -17.78 -29.10
C LEU A 631 14.88 -17.52 -30.28
N ARG A 632 16.18 -17.81 -30.14
CA ARG A 632 17.16 -17.74 -31.26
C ARG A 632 16.74 -18.59 -32.45
N GLY A 633 16.28 -19.81 -32.21
CA GLY A 633 15.79 -20.71 -33.27
C GLY A 633 14.57 -20.16 -34.00
N ARG A 634 13.72 -19.38 -33.32
CA ARG A 634 12.47 -18.83 -33.85
C ARG A 634 12.61 -17.44 -34.48
N ILE A 635 13.80 -16.86 -34.55
CA ILE A 635 14.03 -15.53 -35.13
C ILE A 635 13.48 -15.43 -36.57
N GLY A 636 13.67 -16.49 -37.37
CA GLY A 636 13.19 -16.56 -38.76
C GLY A 636 11.82 -17.23 -38.94
N GLU A 637 11.14 -17.63 -37.86
CA GLU A 637 9.85 -18.33 -37.92
C GLU A 637 8.68 -17.38 -37.67
N GLY A 638 7.58 -17.56 -38.43
CA GLY A 638 6.36 -16.78 -38.30
C GLY A 638 5.82 -16.33 -39.66
N GLY A 639 4.85 -15.42 -39.64
CA GLY A 639 4.27 -14.81 -40.84
C GLY A 639 3.96 -13.33 -40.64
N ALA A 640 2.90 -12.85 -41.29
CA ALA A 640 2.53 -11.44 -41.29
C ALA A 640 2.25 -10.89 -39.87
N LEU A 641 1.69 -11.71 -38.98
CA LEU A 641 1.40 -11.34 -37.60
C LEU A 641 2.69 -11.06 -36.81
N GLU A 642 3.64 -11.99 -36.85
CA GLU A 642 4.93 -11.87 -36.18
C GLU A 642 5.76 -10.73 -36.78
N ALA A 643 5.71 -10.54 -38.10
CA ALA A 643 6.34 -9.40 -38.77
C ALA A 643 5.75 -8.07 -38.28
N ALA A 644 4.43 -7.93 -38.26
CA ALA A 644 3.73 -6.74 -37.76
C ALA A 644 4.11 -6.46 -36.29
N ALA A 645 3.99 -7.47 -35.43
CA ALA A 645 4.33 -7.37 -34.02
C ALA A 645 5.79 -6.95 -33.81
N ARG A 646 6.73 -7.57 -34.53
CA ARG A 646 8.16 -7.25 -34.44
C ARG A 646 8.46 -5.80 -34.82
N VAL A 647 7.84 -5.31 -35.90
CA VAL A 647 8.02 -3.90 -36.31
C VAL A 647 7.50 -2.95 -35.25
N LEU A 648 6.31 -3.20 -34.72
CA LEU A 648 5.67 -2.33 -33.74
C LEU A 648 6.48 -2.28 -32.45
N VAL A 649 6.96 -3.44 -31.99
CA VAL A 649 7.85 -3.52 -30.84
C VAL A 649 9.17 -2.80 -31.10
N TYR A 650 9.80 -2.98 -32.26
CA TYR A 650 11.07 -2.33 -32.59
C TYR A 650 10.97 -0.81 -32.59
N VAL A 651 9.90 -0.27 -33.18
CA VAL A 651 9.61 1.17 -33.23
C VAL A 651 9.20 1.70 -31.85
N GLY A 652 8.39 0.94 -31.10
CA GLY A 652 7.97 1.28 -29.74
C GLY A 652 9.12 1.29 -28.74
N LYS A 653 10.02 0.31 -28.81
CA LYS A 653 11.21 0.19 -27.94
C LYS A 653 12.14 1.40 -28.05
N ALA A 654 12.26 2.01 -29.24
CA ALA A 654 13.00 3.27 -29.41
C ALA A 654 12.48 4.43 -28.55
N GLN A 655 11.23 4.37 -28.12
CA GLN A 655 10.62 5.44 -27.32
C GLN A 655 11.03 5.36 -25.84
N ARG A 656 11.45 4.17 -25.37
CA ARG A 656 11.57 3.77 -23.95
C ARG A 656 10.34 4.09 -23.09
N ARG A 657 9.21 4.33 -23.77
CA ARG A 657 7.94 4.79 -23.25
C ARG A 657 6.84 4.29 -24.18
N LEU A 658 5.90 3.53 -23.65
CA LEU A 658 4.72 3.06 -24.36
C LEU A 658 3.51 3.85 -23.89
N ASP A 659 2.98 4.71 -24.76
CA ASP A 659 1.77 5.48 -24.50
C ASP A 659 0.51 4.68 -24.89
N LYS A 660 -0.63 5.05 -24.29
CA LYS A 660 -1.96 4.48 -24.58
C LYS A 660 -2.30 4.44 -26.07
N SER A 661 -1.92 5.46 -26.84
CA SER A 661 -2.12 5.51 -28.29
C SER A 661 -1.36 4.41 -29.05
N THR A 662 -0.17 4.05 -28.57
CA THR A 662 0.64 2.95 -29.13
C THR A 662 -0.05 1.62 -28.88
N PHE A 663 -0.58 1.43 -27.67
CA PHE A 663 -1.34 0.24 -27.34
C PHE A 663 -2.68 0.15 -28.08
N ASP A 664 -3.44 1.24 -28.18
CA ASP A 664 -4.68 1.28 -28.94
C ASP A 664 -4.44 0.95 -30.42
N ALA A 665 -3.30 1.34 -30.96
CA ALA A 665 -2.91 0.95 -32.31
C ALA A 665 -2.58 -0.55 -32.43
N LEU A 666 -1.86 -1.13 -31.45
CA LEU A 666 -1.67 -2.60 -31.34
C LEU A 666 -3.01 -3.34 -31.23
N ARG A 667 -3.95 -2.81 -30.44
CA ARG A 667 -5.28 -3.36 -30.24
C ARG A 667 -6.16 -3.26 -31.48
N LYS A 668 -6.12 -2.14 -32.22
CA LYS A 668 -6.82 -2.00 -33.51
C LYS A 668 -6.31 -3.00 -34.53
N LEU A 669 -5.00 -3.28 -34.52
CA LEU A 669 -4.38 -4.34 -35.31
C LEU A 669 -4.92 -5.74 -34.95
N LEU A 670 -5.08 -6.03 -33.65
CA LEU A 670 -5.71 -7.26 -33.16
C LEU A 670 -7.17 -7.39 -33.62
N LEU A 671 -7.91 -6.28 -33.73
CA LEU A 671 -9.30 -6.25 -34.19
C LEU A 671 -9.45 -6.28 -35.73
N ALA A 672 -8.40 -5.98 -36.48
CA ALA A 672 -8.40 -6.01 -37.94
C ALA A 672 -8.27 -7.43 -38.54
N HIS A 673 -7.91 -8.42 -37.72
CA HIS A 673 -7.72 -9.83 -38.11
C HIS A 673 -8.61 -10.76 -37.29
N PRO A 674 -9.91 -10.92 -37.63
CA PRO A 674 -10.86 -11.73 -36.87
C PRO A 674 -10.48 -13.22 -36.76
N GLU A 675 -9.62 -13.71 -37.65
CA GLU A 675 -9.05 -15.07 -37.64
C GLU A 675 -7.97 -15.31 -36.56
N VAL A 676 -7.39 -14.24 -35.98
CA VAL A 676 -6.37 -14.34 -34.93
C VAL A 676 -7.01 -14.16 -33.56
N SER A 677 -6.97 -15.21 -32.73
CA SER A 677 -7.46 -15.07 -31.35
C SER A 677 -6.62 -14.04 -30.57
N SER A 678 -7.26 -13.35 -29.61
CA SER A 678 -6.56 -12.39 -28.73
C SER A 678 -5.35 -13.04 -28.04
N SER A 679 -5.48 -14.28 -27.58
CA SER A 679 -4.39 -15.04 -26.97
C SER A 679 -3.21 -15.27 -27.92
N ALA A 680 -3.47 -15.55 -29.20
CA ALA A 680 -2.42 -15.77 -30.19
C ALA A 680 -1.65 -14.49 -30.49
N PHE A 681 -2.34 -13.34 -30.65
CA PHE A 681 -1.69 -12.05 -30.83
C PHE A 681 -0.81 -11.68 -29.62
N LYS A 682 -1.34 -11.82 -28.39
CA LYS A 682 -0.58 -11.54 -27.16
C LYS A 682 0.69 -12.37 -27.07
N THR A 683 0.58 -13.65 -27.41
CA THR A 683 1.73 -14.57 -27.45
C THR A 683 2.74 -14.11 -28.49
N ALA A 684 2.30 -13.72 -29.68
CA ALA A 684 3.17 -13.19 -30.73
C ALA A 684 3.89 -11.91 -30.28
N VAL A 685 3.19 -10.91 -29.73
CA VAL A 685 3.80 -9.66 -29.25
C VAL A 685 4.84 -9.92 -28.16
N ARG A 686 4.52 -10.75 -27.15
CA ARG A 686 5.46 -11.11 -26.07
C ARG A 686 6.71 -11.80 -26.62
N GLU A 687 6.53 -12.74 -27.54
CA GLU A 687 7.64 -13.47 -28.14
C GLU A 687 8.51 -12.59 -29.03
N GLN A 688 7.90 -11.69 -29.83
CA GLN A 688 8.66 -10.74 -30.65
C GLN A 688 9.44 -9.73 -29.81
N TRP A 689 8.89 -9.32 -28.66
CA TRP A 689 9.64 -8.56 -27.65
C TRP A 689 10.86 -9.32 -27.15
N ALA A 690 10.68 -10.58 -26.75
CA ALA A 690 11.78 -11.40 -26.25
C ALA A 690 12.86 -11.64 -27.33
N ILE A 691 12.46 -11.85 -28.59
CA ILE A 691 13.37 -11.97 -29.74
C ILE A 691 14.17 -10.67 -29.94
N LEU A 692 13.52 -9.50 -29.91
CA LEU A 692 14.19 -8.20 -30.07
C LEU A 692 15.07 -7.82 -28.87
N ALA A 693 14.75 -8.31 -27.67
CA ALA A 693 15.60 -8.16 -26.50
C ALA A 693 16.86 -9.04 -26.61
N LEU A 694 16.74 -10.22 -27.21
CA LEU A 694 17.82 -11.18 -27.36
C LEU A 694 18.84 -10.80 -28.45
N ASP A 695 18.37 -10.45 -29.64
CA ASP A 695 19.21 -10.00 -30.76
C ASP A 695 18.40 -9.09 -31.70
N GLU A 696 18.42 -7.78 -31.42
CA GLU A 696 17.69 -6.78 -32.20
C GLU A 696 18.10 -6.80 -33.68
N GLY A 697 19.40 -6.93 -33.98
CA GLY A 697 19.90 -6.91 -35.35
C GLY A 697 19.46 -8.12 -36.17
N ALA A 698 19.60 -9.32 -35.62
CA ALA A 698 19.15 -10.54 -36.27
C ALA A 698 17.63 -10.57 -36.46
N ALA A 699 16.87 -10.11 -35.46
CA ALA A 699 15.42 -10.02 -35.52
C ALA A 699 14.92 -9.12 -36.66
N ILE A 700 15.50 -7.92 -36.82
CA ILE A 700 15.12 -6.99 -37.88
C ILE A 700 15.53 -7.52 -39.25
N LYS A 701 16.72 -8.11 -39.38
CA LYS A 701 17.14 -8.74 -40.64
C LYS A 701 16.21 -9.88 -41.06
N ALA A 702 15.72 -10.66 -40.11
CA ALA A 702 14.82 -11.77 -40.38
C ALA A 702 13.40 -11.33 -40.80
N LEU A 703 13.05 -10.04 -40.74
CA LEU A 703 11.76 -9.56 -41.25
C LEU A 703 11.53 -9.97 -42.71
N GLU A 704 12.57 -9.92 -43.56
CA GLU A 704 12.46 -10.33 -44.97
C GLU A 704 11.93 -11.76 -45.17
N GLN A 705 12.21 -12.65 -44.20
CA GLN A 705 11.78 -14.06 -44.21
C GLN A 705 10.34 -14.24 -43.72
N LEU A 706 9.85 -13.33 -42.86
CA LEU A 706 8.50 -13.36 -42.30
C LEU A 706 7.46 -12.71 -43.22
N LEU A 707 7.91 -11.91 -44.18
CA LEU A 707 7.02 -11.18 -45.08
C LEU A 707 6.36 -12.12 -46.09
N PRO A 708 5.04 -11.98 -46.34
CA PRO A 708 4.35 -12.77 -47.36
C PRO A 708 5.06 -12.70 -48.72
N GLU A 709 5.16 -13.78 -49.49
CA GLU A 709 5.71 -13.69 -50.86
C GLU A 709 4.83 -12.85 -51.80
N ASP A 710 3.53 -12.75 -51.51
CA ASP A 710 2.58 -11.92 -52.25
C ASP A 710 2.84 -10.42 -52.06
N ALA A 711 3.09 -9.73 -53.18
CA ALA A 711 3.32 -8.28 -53.21
C ALA A 711 2.11 -7.46 -52.72
N THR A 712 0.89 -8.00 -52.85
CA THR A 712 -0.32 -7.32 -52.37
C THR A 712 -0.38 -7.35 -50.85
N ALA A 713 -0.17 -8.52 -50.26
CA ALA A 713 -0.08 -8.70 -48.81
C ALA A 713 1.07 -7.90 -48.17
N ARG A 714 2.25 -7.81 -48.83
CA ARG A 714 3.35 -6.93 -48.36
C ARG A 714 2.97 -5.46 -48.33
N ARG A 715 2.27 -4.99 -49.38
CA ARG A 715 1.81 -3.60 -49.45
C ARG A 715 0.76 -3.30 -48.37
N ALA A 716 -0.18 -4.21 -48.15
CA ALA A 716 -1.18 -4.07 -47.09
C ALA A 716 -0.54 -4.01 -45.69
N LEU A 717 0.43 -4.89 -45.39
CA LEU A 717 1.17 -4.85 -44.13
C LEU A 717 1.95 -3.54 -43.95
N ARG A 718 2.57 -3.04 -45.03
CA ARG A 718 3.28 -1.77 -45.00
C ARG A 718 2.34 -0.59 -44.75
N GLU A 719 1.21 -0.52 -45.44
CA GLU A 719 0.20 0.52 -45.23
C GLU A 719 -0.30 0.49 -43.79
N LEU A 720 -0.58 -0.70 -43.26
CA LEU A 720 -0.98 -0.91 -41.88
C LEU A 720 0.05 -0.39 -40.88
N ILE A 721 1.33 -0.69 -41.09
CA ILE A 721 2.45 -0.17 -40.28
C ILE A 721 2.55 1.35 -40.41
N GLN A 722 2.42 1.92 -41.61
CA GLN A 722 2.49 3.37 -41.83
C GLN A 722 1.32 4.11 -41.17
N THR A 723 0.09 3.62 -41.32
CA THR A 723 -1.11 4.19 -40.70
C THR A 723 -1.02 4.09 -39.18
N THR A 724 -0.58 2.94 -38.67
CA THR A 724 -0.35 2.75 -37.23
C THR A 724 0.69 3.74 -36.74
N ALA A 725 1.87 3.79 -37.37
CA ALA A 725 2.95 4.68 -36.96
C ALA A 725 2.63 6.17 -37.10
N ALA A 726 1.77 6.55 -38.06
CA ALA A 726 1.28 7.93 -38.21
C ALA A 726 0.35 8.35 -37.08
N SER A 727 -0.30 7.39 -36.40
CA SER A 727 -1.07 7.66 -35.18
C SER A 727 -0.21 7.75 -33.92
N LEU A 728 1.10 7.50 -34.03
CA LEU A 728 2.05 7.58 -32.93
C LEU A 728 2.86 8.88 -33.02
N GLU A 729 3.01 9.59 -31.91
CA GLU A 729 3.95 10.70 -31.80
C GLU A 729 5.38 10.18 -31.63
N LEU A 730 5.97 9.69 -32.72
CA LEU A 730 7.29 9.06 -32.66
C LEU A 730 8.40 10.10 -32.42
N LYS A 731 9.22 9.90 -31.37
CA LYS A 731 10.52 10.58 -31.21
C LYS A 731 11.44 10.33 -32.42
N PRO A 732 12.49 11.16 -32.63
CA PRO A 732 13.39 11.05 -33.79
C PRO A 732 13.96 9.64 -34.02
N GLU A 733 14.29 8.92 -32.95
CA GLU A 733 14.79 7.55 -33.03
C GLU A 733 13.73 6.55 -33.49
N GLY A 734 12.48 6.68 -33.02
CA GLY A 734 11.36 5.87 -33.52
C GLY A 734 11.07 6.14 -34.99
N GLN A 735 11.16 7.40 -35.45
CA GLN A 735 11.04 7.75 -36.86
C GLN A 735 12.17 7.15 -37.71
N ARG A 736 13.40 7.11 -37.18
CA ARG A 736 14.55 6.45 -37.83
C ARG A 736 14.29 4.96 -38.00
N ARG A 737 13.88 4.27 -36.93
CA ARG A 737 13.56 2.83 -36.93
C ARG A 737 12.39 2.50 -37.86
N LEU A 738 11.36 3.35 -37.90
CA LEU A 738 10.25 3.18 -38.85
C LEU A 738 10.74 3.28 -40.29
N LYS A 739 11.56 4.28 -40.63
CA LYS A 739 12.11 4.44 -41.99
C LYS A 739 12.99 3.25 -42.39
N GLU A 740 13.76 2.71 -41.45
CA GLU A 740 14.57 1.49 -41.66
C GLU A 740 13.69 0.29 -42.03
N VAL A 741 12.65 0.01 -41.24
CA VAL A 741 11.71 -1.08 -41.52
C VAL A 741 11.00 -0.86 -42.86
N LEU A 742 10.49 0.35 -43.12
CA LEU A 742 9.76 0.64 -44.37
C LEU A 742 10.61 0.45 -45.63
N ARG A 743 11.95 0.51 -45.52
CA ARG A 743 12.85 0.16 -46.62
C ARG A 743 12.93 -1.34 -46.87
N LEU A 744 12.88 -2.15 -45.81
CA LEU A 744 12.85 -3.62 -45.89
C LEU A 744 11.50 -4.16 -46.41
N LEU A 745 10.43 -3.35 -46.31
CA LEU A 745 9.10 -3.64 -46.82
C LEU A 745 8.86 -3.18 -48.28
N ASN A 746 9.86 -2.57 -48.93
CA ASN A 746 9.85 -2.32 -50.39
C ASN A 746 10.28 -3.61 -51.10
#